data_AF-A0A1H7A5F7-F1
#
_entry.id   AF-A0A1H7A5F7-F1
#
_cell.length_a   1.000
_cell.length_b   1.000
_cell.length_c   1.000
_cell.angle_alpha   90.00
_cell.angle_beta   90.00
_cell.angle_gamma   90.00
#
_symmetry.space_group_name_H-M   'P 1'
#
loop_
_entity.id
_entity.type
_entity.pdbx_description
1 polymer ?
#
loop_
_entity_poly.entity_id
_entity_poly.type
_entity_poly.pdbx_seq_one_letter_code
_entity_poly.pdbx_strand_id
1 'polypeptide(L)'
;MNRCTRRKALKNLEHNLSKYTWEKQKYAMFSILLRDNKEKMEESVLFFNKNKIIKNNINRFFFSQNIKDLLTYELQFNELSEYENIEKLCVTLLCGFTERLEKYIKLKKLYEREVFSEKYSDAYTILVEIEKNCGISIWSCGQKLLLAESIGGLEENKKELESFFSGIQPNEFARILLIFSSYRAERNMSFINYQEHIKNFVKVLNESSTQVSIKNYFLFKIGLDRIDLSLKDMCFILQLDAQMSIVDLYNSYVELLQCMCVNEKVSEIGKSFVLGMAKLQDTHISNMNIRLNFSANQLEDFVATKLCLIIEEYTLCHYNKVIDLINEDVKSNGIYDFQILILLIKSCINSKNEIPCNIKILHDIYNVYSINESYEFSLKNLNLYLKIYKDTSWKYKLLGFIDRKTNFVTDVKKQKLSLISDINLTPNFIFILNSDEERKEYLKIFLLHCKKTVDLYKKINGFKEWENEFCSEFRNEIYKSRYYIKNNESEIAISFLEKLIEKKLYTSDYEMEKIIKYLYLAYVSSNKLESAGELIVNSYFYNKNIIKRCNLSLMIDKKNMGGNVNLDGNISYPIYVYLYQKMDLKLQRIVLSNYLDFYNIDNVEDIIKKENTTNVNKLIFFLNNICTEYAIKREVRLATNSKEAMECRIKILRILCEIDKQNKKMYLGEINDITTRREVNERTKQISNRKIFADVKKIKLANEDVLKENFNKYIAMKSFQNDISEMDIEGKTSVQLLNNIVSNINKSMGEKPQYAQKVIVLRGILSKILEEFLRNEKYGMNTYLSSRIRHGYCDTQLTKMFRQKNLLLVSSTGENKKYNVSQYWDSKINETQEKDYRILKKSLSEFTLKIERKVSEIKTEWIQIKLYPNESGMFDYSNILNELTIYVNDFEKEGGKTFDMLFDSVINYIWSHTDSILEKIRCRLNDEVLKYYMDILKQLELNIKKMQDSTIKKIVEEITNNITLVKPKVEGAIQEFSNVFYKDDVEYQDFTMSELMMISTKILRNLYSNTENINFKNNIECKMKFSGVYFAYFIDIMMILFNNVMEHNGFDDLNNLKIEVSMSDEITEDDKKELHEVAPNNTEFNEKYLVIKMKNNFSKEIDSNNLEKKVREVLEEKAGSENNISQYTQIEGGTGLRKIKKTLSYDLGIQYAIRCFIDNREFEIKIYLCIENLIHKI
;
A
#
# COMPACT_ATOMS: atom_id res chain seq x y z
N MET A 1 20.98 -2.54 43.14
CA MET A 1 22.31 -3.07 43.52
C MET A 1 22.45 -3.23 45.05
N ASN A 2 23.05 -4.32 45.57
CA ASN A 2 23.27 -4.47 47.03
C ASN A 2 24.35 -3.46 47.54
N ARG A 3 24.32 -3.11 48.83
CA ARG A 3 25.17 -2.03 49.41
C ARG A 3 26.67 -2.31 49.31
N CYS A 4 27.08 -3.57 49.41
CA CYS A 4 28.49 -3.98 49.42
C CYS A 4 29.08 -3.93 48.00
N THR A 5 28.35 -4.45 47.01
CA THR A 5 28.74 -4.40 45.60
C THR A 5 28.79 -2.96 45.09
N ARG A 6 27.83 -2.11 45.48
CA ARG A 6 27.81 -0.68 45.11
C ARG A 6 29.01 0.08 45.65
N ARG A 7 29.34 -0.08 46.94
CA ARG A 7 30.52 0.55 47.55
C ARG A 7 31.82 0.11 46.90
N LYS A 8 31.94 -1.17 46.54
CA LYS A 8 33.10 -1.68 45.77
C LYS A 8 33.17 -1.04 44.38
N ALA A 9 32.05 -0.92 43.67
CA ALA A 9 31.99 -0.30 42.35
C ALA A 9 32.39 1.19 42.39
N LEU A 10 31.85 1.97 43.34
CA LEU A 10 32.19 3.38 43.51
C LEU A 10 33.67 3.58 43.89
N LYS A 11 34.22 2.78 44.81
CA LYS A 11 35.65 2.82 45.15
C LYS A 11 36.55 2.44 43.98
N ASN A 12 36.17 1.41 43.22
CA ASN A 12 36.92 0.97 42.05
C ASN A 12 36.87 2.03 40.93
N LEU A 13 35.74 2.71 40.77
CA LEU A 13 35.61 3.85 39.88
C LEU A 13 36.54 4.98 40.33
N GLU A 14 36.45 5.40 41.60
CA GLU A 14 37.24 6.49 42.16
C GLU A 14 38.75 6.28 41.97
N HIS A 15 39.23 5.05 42.15
CA HIS A 15 40.63 4.71 41.97
C HIS A 15 41.10 4.75 40.50
N ASN A 16 40.20 4.53 39.54
CA ASN A 16 40.54 4.40 38.12
C ASN A 16 40.12 5.60 37.25
N LEU A 17 39.33 6.55 37.77
CA LEU A 17 38.82 7.69 36.99
C LEU A 17 39.91 8.48 36.27
N SER A 18 41.06 8.69 36.90
CA SER A 18 42.20 9.41 36.30
C SER A 18 42.86 8.66 35.14
N LYS A 19 42.68 7.34 35.06
CA LYS A 19 43.20 6.47 34.00
C LYS A 19 42.19 6.22 32.88
N TYR A 20 40.92 6.57 33.10
CA TYR A 20 39.85 6.37 32.13
C TYR A 20 39.77 7.55 31.17
N THR A 21 39.59 7.24 29.88
CA THR A 21 39.14 8.23 28.90
C THR A 21 37.74 8.72 29.28
N TRP A 22 37.35 9.91 28.81
CA TRP A 22 36.06 10.49 29.16
C TRP A 22 34.88 9.57 28.76
N GLU A 23 35.01 8.82 27.66
CA GLU A 23 34.05 7.80 27.22
C GLU A 23 33.86 6.71 28.28
N LYS A 24 34.98 6.17 28.77
CA LYS A 24 34.99 5.11 29.79
C LYS A 24 34.50 5.63 31.14
N GLN A 25 34.74 6.91 31.44
CA GLN A 25 34.16 7.57 32.61
C GLN A 25 32.64 7.68 32.50
N LYS A 26 32.10 8.13 31.36
CA LYS A 26 30.65 8.24 31.11
C LYS A 26 29.99 6.87 31.16
N TYR A 27 30.56 5.87 30.48
CA TYR A 27 30.13 4.47 30.54
C TYR A 27 30.02 3.97 31.98
N ALA A 28 31.08 4.16 32.76
CA ALA A 28 31.13 3.63 34.12
C ALA A 28 30.18 4.39 35.07
N MET A 29 29.96 5.69 34.85
CA MET A 29 28.95 6.47 35.57
C MET A 29 27.54 5.89 35.36
N PHE A 30 27.13 5.66 34.11
CA PHE A 30 25.82 5.08 33.79
C PHE A 30 25.69 3.61 34.23
N SER A 31 26.77 2.84 34.23
CA SER A 31 26.75 1.46 34.75
C SER A 31 26.37 1.37 36.24
N ILE A 32 26.62 2.44 37.01
CA ILE A 32 26.24 2.56 38.42
C ILE A 32 24.83 3.19 38.53
N LEU A 33 24.59 4.33 37.89
CA LEU A 33 23.32 5.08 38.00
C LEU A 33 22.11 4.22 37.60
N LEU A 34 22.22 3.42 36.55
CA LEU A 34 21.12 2.60 36.04
C LEU A 34 20.81 1.37 36.91
N ARG A 35 21.66 1.05 37.91
CA ARG A 35 21.50 -0.10 38.81
C ARG A 35 21.15 0.30 40.25
N ASP A 36 21.15 1.59 40.54
CA ASP A 36 20.77 2.15 41.83
C ASP A 36 19.24 2.29 41.95
N ASN A 37 18.73 2.14 43.18
CA ASN A 37 17.33 2.45 43.51
C ASN A 37 17.21 3.93 43.93
N LYS A 38 15.99 4.47 44.03
CA LYS A 38 15.67 5.87 44.33
C LYS A 38 16.56 6.51 45.41
N GLU A 39 16.64 5.90 46.59
CA GLU A 39 17.41 6.41 47.74
C GLU A 39 18.92 6.47 47.45
N LYS A 40 19.45 5.45 46.78
CA LYS A 40 20.89 5.35 46.47
C LYS A 40 21.28 6.23 45.29
N MET A 41 20.34 6.52 44.40
CA MET A 41 20.58 7.34 43.22
C MET A 41 21.03 8.76 43.60
N GLU A 42 20.38 9.37 44.60
CA GLU A 42 20.74 10.71 45.08
C GLU A 42 22.15 10.74 45.68
N GLU A 43 22.52 9.73 46.46
CA GLU A 43 23.89 9.57 46.96
C GLU A 43 24.93 9.43 45.83
N SER A 44 24.60 8.68 44.77
CA SER A 44 25.48 8.50 43.61
C SER A 44 25.62 9.78 42.79
N VAL A 45 24.53 10.50 42.54
CA VAL A 45 24.56 11.81 41.86
C VAL A 45 25.39 12.81 42.67
N LEU A 46 25.23 12.84 44.00
CA LEU A 46 26.06 13.67 44.88
C LEU A 46 27.54 13.30 44.82
N PHE A 47 27.86 12.00 44.80
CA PHE A 47 29.23 11.52 44.64
C PHE A 47 29.84 12.01 43.31
N PHE A 48 29.11 11.86 42.20
CA PHE A 48 29.56 12.28 40.88
C PHE A 48 29.73 13.81 40.78
N ASN A 49 28.82 14.58 41.37
CA ASN A 49 28.91 16.04 41.41
C ASN A 49 30.08 16.56 42.28
N LYS A 50 30.49 15.81 43.30
CA LYS A 50 31.65 16.14 44.15
C LYS A 50 32.98 15.70 43.56
N ASN A 51 33.00 14.67 42.70
CA ASN A 51 34.22 14.18 42.08
C ASN A 51 34.73 15.15 41.02
N LYS A 52 35.94 15.71 41.21
CA LYS A 52 36.53 16.73 40.31
C LYS A 52 36.68 16.26 38.86
N ILE A 53 37.06 14.99 38.63
CA ILE A 53 37.30 14.48 37.27
C ILE A 53 35.98 14.38 36.51
N ILE A 54 34.96 13.78 37.14
CA ILE A 54 33.64 13.67 36.55
C ILE A 54 33.04 15.07 36.36
N LYS A 55 33.11 15.94 37.37
CA LYS A 55 32.60 17.31 37.28
C LYS A 55 33.21 18.11 36.12
N ASN A 56 34.51 17.95 35.87
CA ASN A 56 35.17 18.61 34.73
C ASN A 56 34.67 18.08 33.37
N ASN A 57 34.25 16.81 33.31
CA ASN A 57 33.77 16.17 32.09
C ASN A 57 32.24 16.10 31.97
N ILE A 58 31.47 16.46 33.01
CA ILE A 58 30.00 16.46 33.02
C ILE A 58 29.45 17.27 31.85
N ASN A 59 30.06 18.43 31.55
CA ASN A 59 29.66 19.20 30.38
C ASN A 59 29.88 18.39 29.10
N ARG A 60 31.06 17.82 28.87
CA ARG A 60 31.33 16.99 27.69
C ARG A 60 30.42 15.77 27.60
N PHE A 61 29.96 15.21 28.73
CA PHE A 61 29.05 14.06 28.74
C PHE A 61 27.68 14.38 28.18
N PHE A 62 27.13 15.56 28.46
CA PHE A 62 25.75 15.90 28.09
C PHE A 62 25.66 16.99 27.00
N PHE A 63 26.80 17.58 26.65
CA PHE A 63 26.96 18.66 25.70
C PHE A 63 28.10 18.34 24.74
N SER A 64 27.73 17.60 23.70
CA SER A 64 28.66 17.15 22.67
C SER A 64 29.08 18.33 21.81
N GLN A 65 30.39 18.61 21.73
CA GLN A 65 30.93 19.72 20.94
C GLN A 65 31.16 19.33 19.47
N ASN A 66 31.27 18.04 19.23
CA ASN A 66 31.43 17.44 17.92
C ASN A 66 30.65 16.11 17.90
N ILE A 67 30.45 15.57 16.70
CA ILE A 67 29.72 14.32 16.48
C ILE A 67 30.36 13.13 17.22
N LYS A 68 31.70 13.12 17.40
CA LYS A 68 32.41 12.07 18.16
C LYS A 68 32.01 12.08 19.64
N ASP A 69 31.81 13.26 20.22
CA ASP A 69 31.38 13.39 21.61
C ASP A 69 29.95 12.90 21.85
N LEU A 70 29.14 12.72 20.80
CA LEU A 70 27.76 12.26 20.93
C LEU A 70 27.76 10.82 21.45
N LEU A 71 28.46 9.90 20.79
CA LEU A 71 28.41 8.47 21.10
C LEU A 71 29.60 7.65 20.57
N THR A 72 30.81 7.90 21.05
CA THR A 72 31.96 7.01 20.79
C THR A 72 32.06 5.82 21.75
N TYR A 73 30.97 5.46 22.45
CA TYR A 73 30.96 4.38 23.45
C TYR A 73 29.67 3.56 23.47
N GLU A 74 29.74 2.35 24.03
CA GLU A 74 28.61 1.43 24.15
C GLU A 74 27.59 1.90 25.21
N LEU A 75 26.31 1.90 24.84
CA LEU A 75 25.23 2.31 25.73
C LEU A 75 24.98 1.26 26.82
N GLN A 76 24.73 1.73 28.04
CA GLN A 76 24.32 0.90 29.16
C GLN A 76 22.79 0.86 29.29
N PHE A 77 22.24 -0.29 29.64
CA PHE A 77 20.84 -0.39 30.06
C PHE A 77 20.66 -1.48 31.11
N ASN A 78 19.58 -1.38 31.86
CA ASN A 78 19.17 -2.34 32.87
C ASN A 78 17.67 -2.63 32.73
N GLU A 79 17.34 -3.86 32.33
CA GLU A 79 15.95 -4.28 32.12
C GLU A 79 15.16 -4.45 33.42
N LEU A 80 15.86 -4.61 34.54
CA LEU A 80 15.25 -4.79 35.86
C LEU A 80 14.96 -3.45 36.56
N SER A 81 15.24 -2.32 35.91
CA SER A 81 15.00 -1.00 36.49
C SER A 81 13.52 -0.64 36.49
N GLU A 82 13.02 -0.23 37.65
CA GLU A 82 11.68 0.33 37.79
C GLU A 82 11.60 1.73 37.17
N TYR A 83 10.44 2.04 36.59
CA TYR A 83 10.18 3.31 35.90
C TYR A 83 10.43 4.53 36.77
N GLU A 84 9.93 4.55 38.00
CA GLU A 84 10.11 5.69 38.90
C GLU A 84 11.59 6.01 39.19
N ASN A 85 12.45 4.98 39.26
CA ASN A 85 13.88 5.17 39.51
C ASN A 85 14.56 5.84 38.31
N ILE A 86 14.26 5.37 37.10
CA ILE A 86 14.79 5.94 35.86
C ILE A 86 14.23 7.33 35.60
N GLU A 87 12.94 7.55 35.84
CA GLU A 87 12.30 8.86 35.71
C GLU A 87 12.94 9.87 36.68
N LYS A 88 13.15 9.48 37.95
CA LYS A 88 13.85 10.33 38.93
C LYS A 88 15.26 10.69 38.46
N LEU A 89 15.99 9.74 37.87
CA LEU A 89 17.31 10.00 37.28
C LEU A 89 17.24 11.04 36.19
N CYS A 90 16.37 10.84 35.21
CA CYS A 90 16.22 11.73 34.07
C CYS A 90 15.81 13.14 34.50
N VAL A 91 14.84 13.25 35.40
CA VAL A 91 14.39 14.54 35.96
C VAL A 91 15.53 15.24 36.71
N THR A 92 16.32 14.51 37.50
CA THR A 92 17.48 15.08 38.21
C THR A 92 18.52 15.63 37.23
N LEU A 93 18.80 14.89 36.14
CA LEU A 93 19.70 15.35 35.09
C LEU A 93 19.15 16.61 34.40
N LEU A 94 17.89 16.60 33.97
CA LEU A 94 17.24 17.72 33.29
C LEU A 94 17.24 19.00 34.14
N CYS A 95 16.87 18.90 35.43
CA CYS A 95 16.90 20.03 36.36
C CYS A 95 18.33 20.60 36.54
N GLY A 96 19.36 19.75 36.43
CA GLY A 96 20.76 20.18 36.49
C GLY A 96 21.22 21.04 35.30
N PHE A 97 20.48 21.05 34.19
CA PHE A 97 20.84 21.75 32.94
C PHE A 97 19.77 22.77 32.48
N THR A 98 18.96 23.28 33.42
CA THR A 98 17.81 24.17 33.16
C THR A 98 18.17 25.39 32.29
N GLU A 99 19.26 26.11 32.58
CA GLU A 99 19.66 27.30 31.79
C GLU A 99 19.92 26.99 30.31
N ARG A 100 20.51 25.83 30.01
CA ARG A 100 20.78 25.40 28.63
C ARG A 100 19.52 24.96 27.92
N LEU A 101 18.64 24.27 28.64
CA LEU A 101 17.32 23.89 28.12
C LEU A 101 16.49 25.13 27.79
N GLU A 102 16.51 26.16 28.64
CA GLU A 102 15.83 27.43 28.37
C GLU A 102 16.35 28.08 27.07
N LYS A 103 17.68 28.12 26.89
CA LYS A 103 18.29 28.63 25.67
C LYS A 103 17.95 27.79 24.45
N TYR A 104 17.97 26.47 24.56
CA TYR A 104 17.57 25.55 23.50
C TYR A 104 16.11 25.78 23.07
N ILE A 105 15.18 25.89 24.01
CA ILE A 105 13.76 26.11 23.73
C ILE A 105 13.55 27.44 23.00
N LYS A 106 14.23 28.50 23.43
CA LYS A 106 14.17 29.83 22.76
C LYS A 106 14.70 29.77 21.33
N LEU A 107 15.88 29.20 21.11
CA LEU A 107 16.47 29.07 19.78
C LEU A 107 15.68 28.11 18.88
N LYS A 108 15.14 27.02 19.43
CA LYS A 108 14.29 26.08 18.70
C LYS A 108 13.05 26.77 18.13
N LYS A 109 12.40 27.65 18.90
CA LYS A 109 11.25 28.44 18.41
C LYS A 109 11.62 29.33 17.23
N LEU A 110 12.79 29.97 17.26
CA LEU A 110 13.29 30.78 16.15
C LEU A 110 13.62 29.92 14.92
N TYR A 111 14.29 28.78 15.13
CA TYR A 111 14.57 27.80 14.08
C TYR A 111 13.29 27.33 13.39
N GLU A 112 12.29 26.88 14.17
CA GLU A 112 11.02 26.40 13.64
C GLU A 112 10.27 27.48 12.84
N ARG A 113 10.30 28.74 13.30
CA ARG A 113 9.70 29.87 12.58
C ARG A 113 10.28 30.04 11.17
N GLU A 114 11.60 29.98 11.03
CA GLU A 114 12.25 30.11 9.72
C GLU A 114 11.98 28.87 8.84
N VAL A 115 11.99 27.66 9.42
CA VAL A 115 11.63 26.42 8.71
C VAL A 115 10.20 26.46 8.16
N PHE A 116 9.22 26.85 8.98
CA PHE A 116 7.82 26.93 8.56
C PHE A 116 7.55 28.06 7.57
N SER A 117 8.41 29.07 7.56
CA SER A 117 8.39 30.16 6.57
C SER A 117 9.18 29.82 5.28
N GLU A 118 9.64 28.57 5.13
CA GLU A 118 10.46 28.08 4.01
C GLU A 118 11.80 28.83 3.81
N LYS A 119 12.32 29.47 4.88
CA LYS A 119 13.61 30.20 4.91
C LYS A 119 14.74 29.31 5.44
N TYR A 120 15.10 28.30 4.65
CA TYR A 120 16.01 27.23 5.10
C TYR A 120 17.44 27.70 5.41
N SER A 121 17.95 28.73 4.73
CA SER A 121 19.29 29.28 5.00
C SER A 121 19.37 30.01 6.35
N ASP A 122 18.32 30.75 6.71
CA ASP A 122 18.24 31.43 8.02
C ASP A 122 18.08 30.39 9.13
N ALA A 123 17.25 29.36 8.90
CA ALA A 123 17.12 28.23 9.81
C ALA A 123 18.46 27.51 10.04
N TYR A 124 19.30 27.35 9.01
CA TYR A 124 20.62 26.75 9.15
C TYR A 124 21.52 27.55 10.10
N THR A 125 21.52 28.87 9.98
CA THR A 125 22.29 29.77 10.86
C THR A 125 21.89 29.62 12.32
N ILE A 126 20.58 29.54 12.59
CA ILE A 126 20.04 29.33 13.93
C ILE A 126 20.39 27.92 14.44
N LEU A 127 20.36 26.90 13.57
CA LEU A 127 20.73 25.53 13.95
C LEU A 127 22.21 25.45 14.38
N VAL A 128 23.11 26.14 13.68
CA VAL A 128 24.52 26.25 14.08
C VAL A 128 24.65 26.95 15.44
N GLU A 129 23.83 27.97 15.70
CA GLU A 129 23.79 28.61 17.01
C GLU A 129 23.28 27.66 18.12
N ILE A 130 22.30 26.82 17.82
CA ILE A 130 21.83 25.77 18.73
C ILE A 130 22.97 24.79 19.02
N GLU A 131 23.67 24.28 18.02
CA GLU A 131 24.77 23.34 18.22
C GLU A 131 25.90 23.95 19.06
N LYS A 132 26.25 25.21 18.81
CA LYS A 132 27.28 25.93 19.57
C LYS A 132 26.91 26.16 21.04
N ASN A 133 25.62 26.43 21.34
CA ASN A 133 25.18 26.86 22.66
C ASN A 133 24.51 25.76 23.50
N CYS A 134 23.91 24.77 22.84
CA CYS A 134 23.13 23.69 23.42
C CYS A 134 23.73 22.30 23.14
N GLY A 135 24.73 22.22 22.26
CA GLY A 135 25.48 21.01 21.93
C GLY A 135 24.86 20.28 20.75
N ILE A 136 25.66 19.44 20.10
CA ILE A 136 25.19 18.56 19.05
C ILE A 136 24.32 17.46 19.67
N SER A 137 23.20 17.15 19.02
CA SER A 137 22.21 16.16 19.44
C SER A 137 21.75 15.33 18.24
N ILE A 138 21.12 14.18 18.47
CA ILE A 138 20.48 13.43 17.37
C ILE A 138 19.40 14.28 16.72
N TRP A 139 18.66 15.07 17.50
CA TRP A 139 17.71 16.05 16.99
C TRP A 139 18.37 17.07 16.04
N SER A 140 19.47 17.72 16.44
CA SER A 140 20.12 18.75 15.61
C SER A 140 20.70 18.17 14.33
N CYS A 141 21.34 17.00 14.40
CA CYS A 141 21.80 16.27 13.21
C CYS A 141 20.64 15.92 12.27
N GLY A 142 19.50 15.48 12.81
CA GLY A 142 18.29 15.22 12.04
C GLY A 142 17.73 16.46 11.35
N GLN A 143 17.76 17.62 12.02
CA GLN A 143 17.39 18.91 11.43
C GLN A 143 18.37 19.35 10.34
N LYS A 144 19.67 19.09 10.52
CA LYS A 144 20.69 19.41 9.52
C LYS A 144 20.50 18.62 8.23
N LEU A 145 20.15 17.33 8.32
CA LEU A 145 19.78 16.50 7.16
C LEU A 145 18.54 17.04 6.43
N LEU A 146 17.54 17.53 7.19
CA LEU A 146 16.35 18.16 6.61
C LEU A 146 16.69 19.43 5.82
N LEU A 147 17.55 20.28 6.38
CA LEU A 147 18.00 21.50 5.70
C LEU A 147 18.87 21.19 4.48
N ALA A 148 19.77 20.22 4.59
CA ALA A 148 20.60 19.75 3.47
C ALA A 148 19.74 19.28 2.29
N GLU A 149 18.73 18.43 2.54
CA GLU A 149 17.75 18.03 1.52
C GLU A 149 16.99 19.24 0.95
N SER A 150 16.61 20.19 1.82
CA SER A 150 15.76 21.30 1.41
C SER A 150 16.46 22.35 0.57
N ILE A 151 17.78 22.51 0.76
CA ILE A 151 18.65 23.47 0.07
C ILE A 151 19.34 22.81 -1.13
N GLY A 152 19.96 21.65 -0.95
CA GLY A 152 20.82 20.98 -1.94
C GLY A 152 20.27 19.66 -2.49
N GLY A 153 19.07 19.25 -2.09
CA GLY A 153 18.44 18.01 -2.57
C GLY A 153 19.07 16.73 -2.01
N LEU A 154 18.74 15.60 -2.65
CA LEU A 154 19.12 14.26 -2.20
C LEU A 154 20.63 14.10 -2.04
N GLU A 155 21.42 14.66 -2.95
CA GLU A 155 22.88 14.54 -2.92
C GLU A 155 23.48 15.15 -1.65
N GLU A 156 23.08 16.39 -1.32
CA GLU A 156 23.59 17.09 -0.15
C GLU A 156 23.15 16.43 1.16
N ASN A 157 21.92 15.91 1.20
CA ASN A 157 21.45 15.10 2.32
C ASN A 157 22.35 13.86 2.56
N LYS A 158 22.76 13.17 1.49
CA LYS A 158 23.63 11.99 1.60
C LYS A 158 25.06 12.35 1.96
N LYS A 159 25.62 13.43 1.41
CA LYS A 159 26.94 13.95 1.83
C LYS A 159 26.97 14.29 3.31
N GLU A 160 25.94 14.98 3.81
CA GLU A 160 25.85 15.34 5.22
C GLU A 160 25.77 14.09 6.12
N LEU A 161 24.97 13.08 5.73
CA LEU A 161 24.88 11.81 6.46
C LEU A 161 26.23 11.06 6.50
N GLU A 162 26.97 11.06 5.41
CA GLU A 162 28.31 10.46 5.36
C GLU A 162 29.29 11.18 6.29
N SER A 163 29.22 12.51 6.33
CA SER A 163 30.04 13.31 7.24
C SER A 163 29.83 12.89 8.70
N PHE A 164 28.60 12.57 9.09
CA PHE A 164 28.29 12.08 10.44
C PHE A 164 28.92 10.72 10.71
N PHE A 165 28.90 9.78 9.77
CA PHE A 165 29.39 8.42 10.01
C PHE A 165 30.92 8.34 10.10
N SER A 166 31.64 9.29 9.51
CA SER A 166 33.08 9.46 9.75
C SER A 166 33.41 9.75 11.23
N GLY A 167 32.43 10.20 12.03
CA GLY A 167 32.59 10.59 13.43
C GLY A 167 31.92 9.70 14.49
N ILE A 168 31.06 8.73 14.15
CA ILE A 168 30.17 8.04 15.14
C ILE A 168 30.65 6.63 15.56
N GLN A 169 31.76 6.13 15.04
CA GLN A 169 32.20 4.75 15.34
C GLN A 169 32.43 4.57 16.86
N PRO A 170 31.73 3.63 17.56
CA PRO A 170 30.94 2.48 17.06
C PRO A 170 29.41 2.45 17.39
N ASN A 171 28.70 3.58 17.58
CA ASN A 171 27.31 3.52 18.09
C ASN A 171 26.22 3.27 17.02
N GLU A 172 25.74 2.03 16.95
CA GLU A 172 24.71 1.61 15.98
C GLU A 172 23.32 2.24 16.20
N PHE A 173 22.92 2.57 17.44
CA PHE A 173 21.63 3.22 17.69
C PHE A 173 21.57 4.60 17.03
N ALA A 174 22.60 5.44 17.21
CA ALA A 174 22.66 6.74 16.54
C ALA A 174 22.72 6.61 15.03
N ARG A 175 23.52 5.68 14.50
CA ARG A 175 23.60 5.45 13.05
C ARG A 175 22.23 5.17 12.47
N ILE A 176 21.48 4.23 13.05
CA ILE A 176 20.12 3.89 12.62
C ILE A 176 19.19 5.12 12.68
N LEU A 177 19.21 5.88 13.78
CA LEU A 177 18.38 7.07 13.93
C LEU A 177 18.69 8.13 12.85
N LEU A 178 19.95 8.33 12.50
CA LEU A 178 20.37 9.26 11.46
C LEU A 178 20.02 8.75 10.04
N ILE A 179 20.13 7.44 9.77
CA ILE A 179 19.65 6.85 8.50
C ILE A 179 18.16 7.15 8.32
N PHE A 180 17.35 6.87 9.35
CA PHE A 180 15.92 7.13 9.27
C PHE A 180 15.58 8.61 9.25
N SER A 181 16.40 9.48 9.85
CA SER A 181 16.26 10.93 9.73
C SER A 181 16.56 11.43 8.32
N SER A 182 17.56 10.86 7.65
CA SER A 182 17.86 11.09 6.24
C SER A 182 16.69 10.67 5.35
N TYR A 183 16.22 9.42 5.48
CA TYR A 183 15.04 8.93 4.73
C TYR A 183 13.78 9.78 4.97
N ARG A 184 13.61 10.25 6.21
CA ARG A 184 12.49 11.11 6.58
C ARG A 184 12.57 12.48 5.91
N ALA A 185 13.77 13.03 5.71
CA ALA A 185 13.96 14.29 5.02
C ALA A 185 13.64 14.21 3.51
N GLU A 186 13.96 13.08 2.86
CA GLU A 186 13.88 12.92 1.40
C GLU A 186 12.51 13.34 0.81
N ARG A 187 12.49 14.32 -0.10
CA ARG A 187 11.23 14.84 -0.66
C ARG A 187 10.52 13.84 -1.58
N ASN A 188 11.29 13.04 -2.31
CA ASN A 188 10.77 12.08 -3.29
C ASN A 188 10.30 10.77 -2.66
N MET A 189 10.51 10.56 -1.36
CA MET A 189 10.05 9.37 -0.65
C MET A 189 8.64 9.57 -0.11
N SER A 190 7.67 8.78 -0.58
CA SER A 190 6.29 8.86 -0.13
C SER A 190 6.13 8.47 1.34
N PHE A 191 5.06 8.96 1.97
CA PHE A 191 4.71 8.59 3.35
C PHE A 191 4.52 7.07 3.51
N ILE A 192 3.88 6.44 2.52
CA ILE A 192 3.62 4.99 2.51
C ILE A 192 4.93 4.21 2.45
N ASN A 193 5.84 4.59 1.55
CA ASN A 193 7.14 3.95 1.46
C ASN A 193 7.95 4.11 2.73
N TYR A 194 7.95 5.30 3.35
CA TYR A 194 8.61 5.50 4.64
C TYR A 194 8.06 4.58 5.73
N GLN A 195 6.73 4.44 5.81
CA GLN A 195 6.10 3.48 6.73
C GLN A 195 6.49 2.02 6.41
N GLU A 196 6.58 1.64 5.15
CA GLU A 196 7.00 0.29 4.73
C GLU A 196 8.47 0.02 5.11
N HIS A 197 9.37 0.98 4.92
CA HIS A 197 10.75 0.89 5.39
C HIS A 197 10.85 0.65 6.91
N ILE A 198 10.05 1.38 7.70
CA ILE A 198 9.97 1.16 9.15
C ILE A 198 9.45 -0.23 9.46
N LYS A 199 8.36 -0.67 8.82
CA LYS A 199 7.77 -2.00 9.02
C LYS A 199 8.79 -3.10 8.73
N ASN A 200 9.51 -2.99 7.62
CA ASN A 200 10.52 -3.97 7.20
C ASN A 200 11.70 -4.01 8.17
N PHE A 201 12.19 -2.85 8.62
CA PHE A 201 13.24 -2.79 9.64
C PHE A 201 12.81 -3.45 10.96
N VAL A 202 11.58 -3.19 11.39
CA VAL A 202 11.05 -3.68 12.66
C VAL A 202 10.64 -5.17 12.61
N LYS A 203 10.33 -5.72 11.43
CA LYS A 203 9.94 -7.14 11.24
C LYS A 203 11.00 -8.11 11.77
N VAL A 204 12.28 -7.71 11.75
CA VAL A 204 13.43 -8.53 12.17
C VAL A 204 13.62 -8.56 13.71
N LEU A 205 12.88 -7.74 14.48
CA LEU A 205 13.10 -7.53 15.92
C LEU A 205 12.06 -8.21 16.85
N ASN A 206 11.63 -9.46 16.57
CA ASN A 206 10.42 -10.04 17.19
C ASN A 206 10.60 -11.31 18.06
N GLU A 207 11.82 -11.69 18.46
CA GLU A 207 12.07 -13.00 19.10
C GLU A 207 12.24 -12.95 20.63
N SER A 208 12.73 -11.84 21.20
CA SER A 208 12.98 -11.70 22.65
C SER A 208 12.38 -10.45 23.29
N SER A 209 12.19 -10.45 24.62
CA SER A 209 11.62 -9.28 25.33
C SER A 209 12.48 -8.01 25.20
N THR A 210 13.80 -8.15 25.10
CA THR A 210 14.75 -7.06 24.84
C THR A 210 14.60 -6.52 23.43
N GLN A 211 14.47 -7.41 22.43
CA GLN A 211 14.24 -7.02 21.04
C GLN A 211 12.93 -6.26 20.88
N VAL A 212 11.88 -6.61 21.63
CA VAL A 212 10.62 -5.86 21.66
C VAL A 212 10.82 -4.43 22.19
N SER A 213 11.58 -4.25 23.28
CA SER A 213 11.90 -2.92 23.81
C SER A 213 12.78 -2.09 22.84
N ILE A 214 13.72 -2.72 22.15
CA ILE A 214 14.52 -2.07 21.08
C ILE A 214 13.62 -1.65 19.91
N LYS A 215 12.72 -2.54 19.47
CA LYS A 215 11.70 -2.25 18.46
C LYS A 215 10.85 -1.05 18.86
N ASN A 216 10.35 -1.02 20.10
CA ASN A 216 9.51 0.06 20.60
C ASN A 216 10.29 1.38 20.73
N TYR A 217 11.57 1.34 21.12
CA TYR A 217 12.46 2.51 21.09
C TYR A 217 12.55 3.10 19.68
N PHE A 218 12.87 2.27 18.68
CA PHE A 218 12.97 2.75 17.31
C PHE A 218 11.63 3.25 16.80
N LEU A 219 10.53 2.52 17.01
CA LEU A 219 9.19 2.98 16.64
C LEU A 219 8.87 4.35 17.26
N PHE A 220 9.20 4.58 18.52
CA PHE A 220 9.01 5.89 19.17
C PHE A 220 9.84 6.98 18.46
N LYS A 221 11.12 6.70 18.19
CA LYS A 221 12.04 7.66 17.57
C LYS A 221 11.79 7.91 16.08
N ILE A 222 11.38 6.91 15.29
CA ILE A 222 11.28 7.01 13.81
C ILE A 222 9.83 6.94 13.29
N GLY A 223 8.91 6.32 14.03
CA GLY A 223 7.51 6.16 13.65
C GLY A 223 6.74 7.48 13.54
N LEU A 224 5.81 7.58 12.59
CA LEU A 224 5.00 8.80 12.39
C LEU A 224 3.67 8.78 13.16
N ASP A 225 3.25 7.58 13.59
CA ASP A 225 2.06 7.37 14.40
C ASP A 225 2.41 7.17 15.87
N ARG A 226 1.41 7.36 16.73
CA ARG A 226 1.52 7.11 18.16
C ARG A 226 1.70 5.60 18.40
N ILE A 227 2.61 5.27 19.32
CA ILE A 227 2.72 3.93 19.91
C ILE A 227 2.20 3.98 21.34
N ASP A 228 1.33 3.04 21.68
CA ASP A 228 0.98 2.79 23.08
C ASP A 228 2.16 2.06 23.75
N LEU A 229 2.94 2.82 24.53
CA LEU A 229 4.14 2.34 25.20
C LEU A 229 3.81 1.80 26.59
N SER A 230 4.43 0.67 26.96
CA SER A 230 4.41 0.20 28.35
C SER A 230 5.40 0.99 29.21
N LEU A 231 5.27 0.92 30.54
CA LEU A 231 6.25 1.53 31.45
C LEU A 231 7.67 0.98 31.22
N LYS A 232 7.81 -0.31 30.87
CA LYS A 232 9.10 -0.92 30.53
C LYS A 232 9.71 -0.27 29.27
N ASP A 233 8.90 -0.01 28.24
CA ASP A 233 9.37 0.67 27.03
C ASP A 233 9.79 2.11 27.32
N MET A 234 9.02 2.84 28.14
CA MET A 234 9.36 4.19 28.57
C MET A 234 10.67 4.22 29.38
N CYS A 235 10.87 3.26 30.30
CA CYS A 235 12.16 3.08 30.99
C CYS A 235 13.30 2.95 29.98
N PHE A 236 13.14 2.06 29.00
CA PHE A 236 14.19 1.75 28.05
C PHE A 236 14.55 2.98 27.19
N ILE A 237 13.54 3.72 26.71
CA ILE A 237 13.74 4.98 25.98
C ILE A 237 14.55 5.99 26.79
N LEU A 238 14.14 6.23 28.04
CA LEU A 238 14.80 7.19 28.91
C LEU A 238 16.25 6.80 29.25
N GLN A 239 16.52 5.51 29.46
CA GLN A 239 17.88 5.03 29.71
C GLN A 239 18.83 5.28 28.55
N LEU A 240 18.37 5.03 27.31
CA LEU A 240 19.18 5.28 26.12
C LEU A 240 19.39 6.77 25.88
N ASP A 241 18.32 7.57 25.89
CA ASP A 241 18.41 8.99 25.56
C ASP A 241 19.13 9.81 26.63
N ALA A 242 19.12 9.38 27.91
CA ALA A 242 19.91 10.00 28.96
C ALA A 242 21.42 9.92 28.70
N GLN A 243 21.86 8.98 27.88
CA GLN A 243 23.26 8.80 27.49
C GLN A 243 23.63 9.52 26.19
N MET A 244 22.65 10.04 25.43
CA MET A 244 22.87 10.71 24.14
C MET A 244 23.32 12.16 24.35
N SER A 245 22.35 13.05 24.54
CA SER A 245 22.54 14.47 24.82
C SER A 245 21.41 14.93 25.75
N ILE A 246 21.62 16.06 26.43
CA ILE A 246 20.55 16.63 27.28
C ILE A 246 19.33 17.07 26.46
N VAL A 247 19.55 17.49 25.21
CA VAL A 247 18.50 17.89 24.26
C VAL A 247 17.65 16.69 23.85
N ASP A 248 18.29 15.56 23.52
CA ASP A 248 17.59 14.33 23.13
C ASP A 248 16.79 13.76 24.31
N LEU A 249 17.37 13.76 25.52
CA LEU A 249 16.66 13.36 26.74
C LEU A 249 15.45 14.26 26.99
N TYR A 250 15.61 15.59 26.87
CA TYR A 250 14.53 16.55 27.10
C TYR A 250 13.38 16.33 26.11
N ASN A 251 13.67 16.29 24.81
CA ASN A 251 12.65 16.10 23.77
C ASN A 251 11.88 14.79 24.00
N SER A 252 12.58 13.68 24.28
CA SER A 252 11.94 12.39 24.54
C SER A 252 11.12 12.39 25.83
N TYR A 253 11.61 12.99 26.91
CA TYR A 253 10.88 13.02 28.17
C TYR A 253 9.61 13.88 28.08
N VAL A 254 9.68 15.05 27.42
CA VAL A 254 8.51 15.89 27.16
C VAL A 254 7.48 15.13 26.30
N GLU A 255 7.90 14.48 25.23
CA GLU A 255 6.99 13.69 24.38
C GLU A 255 6.32 12.54 25.15
N LEU A 256 7.08 11.81 25.97
CA LEU A 256 6.54 10.76 26.83
C LEU A 256 5.55 11.32 27.86
N LEU A 257 5.87 12.46 28.48
CA LEU A 257 4.97 13.14 29.42
C LEU A 257 3.68 13.59 28.74
N GLN A 258 3.73 14.15 27.53
CA GLN A 258 2.52 14.49 26.77
C GLN A 258 1.63 13.26 26.57
N CYS A 259 2.22 12.13 26.18
CA CYS A 259 1.50 10.87 26.01
C CYS A 259 0.87 10.36 27.32
N MET A 260 1.62 10.40 28.43
CA MET A 260 1.12 10.03 29.76
C MET A 260 0.01 10.97 30.26
N CYS A 261 0.14 12.27 29.97
CA CYS A 261 -0.80 13.30 30.35
C CYS A 261 -2.17 13.07 29.69
N VAL A 262 -2.17 12.75 28.40
CA VAL A 262 -3.40 12.39 27.65
C VAL A 262 -4.03 11.08 28.12
N ASN A 263 -3.22 10.15 28.62
CA ASN A 263 -3.66 8.85 29.14
C ASN A 263 -4.02 8.85 30.63
N GLU A 264 -3.87 9.99 31.33
CA GLU A 264 -4.14 10.13 32.77
C GLU A 264 -3.28 9.17 33.62
N LYS A 265 -2.02 8.95 33.22
CA LYS A 265 -1.06 8.04 33.87
C LYS A 265 0.24 8.72 34.28
N VAL A 266 0.20 10.03 34.56
CA VAL A 266 1.41 10.78 34.94
C VAL A 266 1.78 10.48 36.39
N SER A 267 3.05 10.16 36.64
CA SER A 267 3.59 9.92 37.98
C SER A 267 3.69 11.21 38.80
N GLU A 268 3.83 11.10 40.12
CA GLU A 268 4.09 12.26 40.99
C GLU A 268 5.41 12.98 40.66
N ILE A 269 6.41 12.23 40.20
CA ILE A 269 7.69 12.79 39.75
C ILE A 269 7.46 13.64 38.49
N GLY A 270 6.69 13.14 37.51
CA GLY A 270 6.33 13.87 36.31
C GLY A 270 5.51 15.13 36.59
N LYS A 271 4.52 15.06 37.51
CA LYS A 271 3.76 16.23 37.97
C LYS A 271 4.67 17.29 38.59
N SER A 272 5.59 16.86 39.46
CA SER A 272 6.57 17.74 40.11
C SER A 272 7.53 18.38 39.10
N PHE A 273 7.97 17.63 38.08
CA PHE A 273 8.78 18.16 36.99
C PHE A 273 8.06 19.24 36.20
N VAL A 274 6.81 18.98 35.80
CA VAL A 274 6.00 19.96 35.05
C VAL A 274 5.80 21.25 35.85
N LEU A 275 5.54 21.15 37.15
CA LEU A 275 5.44 22.31 38.05
C LEU A 275 6.77 23.06 38.17
N GLY A 276 7.87 22.34 38.41
CA GLY A 276 9.19 22.93 38.60
C GLY A 276 9.77 23.58 37.35
N MET A 277 9.44 23.03 36.17
CA MET A 277 9.93 23.48 34.87
C MET A 277 9.00 24.50 34.18
N ALA A 278 7.89 24.90 34.79
CA ALA A 278 6.96 25.88 34.21
C ALA A 278 7.66 27.21 33.82
N LYS A 279 8.77 27.56 34.46
CA LYS A 279 9.57 28.77 34.17
C LYS A 279 10.34 28.70 32.85
N LEU A 280 10.54 27.52 32.25
CA LEU A 280 11.30 27.36 31.00
C LEU A 280 10.60 27.97 29.77
N GLN A 281 9.35 28.44 29.91
CA GLN A 281 8.55 28.99 28.82
C GLN A 281 8.35 28.01 27.64
N ASP A 282 8.46 26.71 27.87
CA ASP A 282 8.04 25.67 26.91
C ASP A 282 6.52 25.54 26.96
N THR A 283 5.88 25.77 25.81
CA THR A 283 4.42 25.76 25.69
C THR A 283 3.82 24.39 26.03
N HIS A 284 4.52 23.29 25.73
CA HIS A 284 4.05 21.95 26.08
C HIS A 284 4.04 21.72 27.59
N ILE A 285 5.09 22.18 28.29
CA ILE A 285 5.16 22.08 29.76
C ILE A 285 4.07 22.94 30.40
N SER A 286 3.91 24.18 29.94
CA SER A 286 2.84 25.07 30.42
C SER A 286 1.45 24.46 30.22
N ASN A 287 1.17 23.91 29.04
CA ASN A 287 -0.12 23.28 28.73
C ASN A 287 -0.37 22.00 29.55
N MET A 288 0.66 21.18 29.77
CA MET A 288 0.57 20.03 30.66
C MET A 288 0.34 20.46 32.11
N ASN A 289 0.95 21.57 32.56
CA ASN A 289 0.74 22.09 33.90
C ASN A 289 -0.72 22.50 34.11
N ILE A 290 -1.31 23.19 33.13
CA ILE A 290 -2.74 23.56 33.16
C ILE A 290 -3.63 22.33 33.25
N ARG A 291 -3.32 21.27 32.48
CA ARG A 291 -4.09 20.02 32.51
C ARG A 291 -3.97 19.27 33.84
N LEU A 292 -2.81 19.30 34.50
CA LEU A 292 -2.53 18.49 35.69
C LEU A 292 -2.83 19.24 37.01
N ASN A 293 -2.63 20.55 37.04
CA ASN A 293 -2.69 21.40 38.24
C ASN A 293 -3.50 22.67 37.95
N PHE A 294 -4.69 22.53 37.35
CA PHE A 294 -5.50 23.65 36.90
C PHE A 294 -5.73 24.69 38.01
N SER A 295 -5.42 25.96 37.72
CA SER A 295 -5.74 27.11 38.57
C SER A 295 -6.04 28.33 37.70
N ALA A 296 -7.29 28.79 37.70
CA ALA A 296 -7.73 29.89 36.82
C ALA A 296 -7.00 31.21 37.11
N ASN A 297 -6.74 31.51 38.39
CA ASN A 297 -6.15 32.79 38.83
C ASN A 297 -4.72 33.02 38.33
N GLN A 298 -4.02 31.96 37.90
CA GLN A 298 -2.64 32.06 37.41
C GLN A 298 -2.56 32.20 35.88
N LEU A 299 -3.68 32.22 35.17
CA LEU A 299 -3.74 32.09 33.72
C LEU A 299 -4.17 33.36 32.97
N GLU A 300 -4.69 34.36 33.68
CA GLU A 300 -5.15 35.62 33.07
C GLU A 300 -4.02 36.36 32.31
N ASP A 301 -2.81 36.38 32.87
CA ASP A 301 -1.65 37.02 32.25
C ASP A 301 -1.14 36.32 30.96
N PHE A 302 -1.55 35.07 30.72
CA PHE A 302 -1.11 34.27 29.57
C PHE A 302 -2.07 34.37 28.37
N VAL A 303 -3.14 35.15 28.49
CA VAL A 303 -4.13 35.33 27.42
C VAL A 303 -3.61 36.33 26.38
N ALA A 304 -3.30 35.85 25.18
CA ALA A 304 -2.87 36.69 24.08
C ALA A 304 -4.05 37.54 23.53
N THR A 305 -4.13 38.81 23.92
CA THR A 305 -5.23 39.73 23.54
C THR A 305 -5.46 39.80 22.03
N LYS A 306 -4.39 39.86 21.23
CA LYS A 306 -4.48 39.89 19.76
C LYS A 306 -5.12 38.61 19.20
N LEU A 307 -4.76 37.45 19.73
CA LEU A 307 -5.36 36.18 19.33
C LEU A 307 -6.83 36.10 19.72
N CYS A 308 -7.20 36.57 20.92
CA CYS A 308 -8.60 36.62 21.32
C CYS A 308 -9.43 37.52 20.41
N LEU A 309 -8.88 38.66 19.98
CA LEU A 309 -9.53 39.53 18.98
C LEU A 309 -9.75 38.79 17.66
N ILE A 310 -8.71 38.12 17.12
CA ILE A 310 -8.82 37.32 15.89
C ILE A 310 -9.92 36.24 16.03
N ILE A 311 -9.95 35.53 17.15
CA ILE A 311 -10.96 34.48 17.42
C ILE A 311 -12.37 35.09 17.51
N GLU A 312 -12.53 36.23 18.19
CA GLU A 312 -13.82 36.89 18.34
C GLU A 312 -14.36 37.37 16.99
N GLU A 313 -13.53 38.04 16.18
CA GLU A 313 -13.90 38.49 14.83
C GLU A 313 -14.25 37.30 13.92
N TYR A 314 -13.52 36.18 14.05
CA TYR A 314 -13.87 34.94 13.35
C TYR A 314 -15.23 34.40 13.79
N THR A 315 -15.53 34.42 15.10
CA THR A 315 -16.83 33.99 15.63
C THR A 315 -17.97 34.88 15.12
N LEU A 316 -17.72 36.20 15.00
CA LEU A 316 -18.64 37.19 14.45
C LEU A 316 -18.79 37.14 12.92
N CYS A 317 -18.03 36.28 12.23
CA CYS A 317 -18.02 36.14 10.77
C CYS A 317 -17.43 37.33 10.00
N HIS A 318 -16.61 38.16 10.65
CA HIS A 318 -15.87 39.25 10.00
C HIS A 318 -14.58 38.72 9.32
N TYR A 319 -14.75 37.81 8.35
CA TYR A 319 -13.64 37.05 7.77
C TYR A 319 -12.55 37.92 7.12
N ASN A 320 -12.90 39.01 6.44
CA ASN A 320 -11.91 39.92 5.84
C ASN A 320 -11.02 40.57 6.92
N LYS A 321 -11.63 41.05 8.01
CA LYS A 321 -10.88 41.62 9.14
C LYS A 321 -9.95 40.60 9.80
N VAL A 322 -10.38 39.34 9.89
CA VAL A 322 -9.53 38.23 10.38
C VAL A 322 -8.32 38.03 9.46
N ILE A 323 -8.53 38.04 8.15
CA ILE A 323 -7.44 37.92 7.17
C ILE A 323 -6.43 39.06 7.35
N ASP A 324 -6.90 40.30 7.47
CA ASP A 324 -6.03 41.47 7.64
C ASP A 324 -5.20 41.39 8.93
N LEU A 325 -5.84 41.10 10.07
CA LEU A 325 -5.18 40.99 11.37
C LEU A 325 -4.12 39.89 11.38
N ILE A 326 -4.40 38.75 10.75
CA ILE A 326 -3.45 37.63 10.67
C ILE A 326 -2.32 37.97 9.68
N ASN A 327 -2.61 38.58 8.55
CA ASN A 327 -1.59 38.96 7.57
C ASN A 327 -0.58 39.95 8.16
N GLU A 328 -1.06 40.94 8.93
CA GLU A 328 -0.19 41.86 9.69
C GLU A 328 0.68 41.12 10.72
N ASP A 329 0.10 40.14 11.42
CA ASP A 329 0.82 39.32 12.39
C ASP A 329 1.90 38.46 11.74
N VAL A 330 1.57 37.76 10.66
CA VAL A 330 2.51 36.91 9.90
C VAL A 330 3.65 37.75 9.29
N LYS A 331 3.36 38.95 8.79
CA LYS A 331 4.40 39.87 8.29
C LYS A 331 5.37 40.31 9.39
N SER A 332 4.86 40.53 10.60
CA SER A 332 5.66 41.03 11.73
C SER A 332 6.44 39.91 12.44
N ASN A 333 5.80 38.76 12.63
CA ASN A 333 6.25 37.69 13.50
C ASN A 333 6.61 36.38 12.78
N GLY A 334 6.46 36.32 11.45
CA GLY A 334 6.63 35.09 10.66
C GLY A 334 5.53 34.05 10.92
N ILE A 335 5.69 32.85 10.34
CA ILE A 335 4.79 31.74 10.62
C ILE A 335 5.27 30.97 11.85
N TYR A 336 4.42 30.90 12.88
CA TYR A 336 4.72 30.15 14.10
C TYR A 336 3.49 29.40 14.63
N ASP A 337 2.30 30.02 14.65
CA ASP A 337 1.09 29.43 15.24
C ASP A 337 0.19 28.74 14.21
N PHE A 338 0.18 27.41 14.25
CA PHE A 338 -0.66 26.58 13.39
C PHE A 338 -2.16 26.90 13.53
N GLN A 339 -2.67 27.28 14.72
CA GLN A 339 -4.09 27.56 14.92
C GLN A 339 -4.52 28.85 14.23
N ILE A 340 -3.67 29.89 14.26
CA ILE A 340 -3.90 31.14 13.55
C ILE A 340 -3.99 30.88 12.05
N LEU A 341 -3.08 30.07 11.49
CA LEU A 341 -3.12 29.70 10.07
C LEU A 341 -4.42 28.96 9.70
N ILE A 342 -4.92 28.08 10.56
CA ILE A 342 -6.19 27.40 10.34
C ILE A 342 -7.37 28.39 10.32
N LEU A 343 -7.34 29.45 11.14
CA LEU A 343 -8.35 30.52 11.11
C LEU A 343 -8.23 31.37 9.84
N LEU A 344 -7.01 31.66 9.39
CA LEU A 344 -6.76 32.34 8.12
C LEU A 344 -7.39 31.55 6.96
N ILE A 345 -7.05 30.27 6.81
CA ILE A 345 -7.57 29.42 5.74
C ILE A 345 -9.10 29.36 5.74
N LYS A 346 -9.72 29.15 6.91
CA LYS A 346 -11.19 29.14 7.00
C LYS A 346 -11.81 30.48 6.62
N SER A 347 -11.15 31.58 6.99
CA SER A 347 -11.61 32.93 6.65
C SER A 347 -11.49 33.19 5.15
N CYS A 348 -10.38 32.81 4.51
CA CYS A 348 -10.21 32.87 3.05
C CYS A 348 -11.33 32.09 2.33
N ILE A 349 -11.63 30.86 2.76
CA ILE A 349 -12.69 30.04 2.15
C ILE A 349 -14.06 30.72 2.27
N ASN A 350 -14.44 31.17 3.47
CA ASN A 350 -15.77 31.77 3.68
C ASN A 350 -15.92 33.15 3.04
N SER A 351 -14.82 33.88 2.83
CA SER A 351 -14.83 35.18 2.13
C SER A 351 -14.51 35.09 0.63
N LYS A 352 -14.17 33.89 0.13
CA LYS A 352 -13.69 33.65 -1.24
C LYS A 352 -12.45 34.48 -1.62
N ASN A 353 -11.61 34.79 -0.64
CA ASN A 353 -10.32 35.46 -0.86
C ASN A 353 -9.20 34.44 -1.08
N GLU A 354 -8.16 34.87 -1.78
CA GLU A 354 -6.92 34.12 -1.89
C GLU A 354 -6.14 34.10 -0.56
N ILE A 355 -5.19 33.17 -0.43
CA ILE A 355 -4.31 33.10 0.72
C ILE A 355 -3.26 34.21 0.58
N PRO A 356 -3.11 35.12 1.55
CA PRO A 356 -2.23 36.28 1.42
C PRO A 356 -0.73 35.94 1.44
N CYS A 357 -0.35 34.71 1.76
CA CYS A 357 1.03 34.25 1.84
C CYS A 357 1.27 33.01 0.97
N ASN A 358 2.39 33.01 0.25
CA ASN A 358 2.76 31.95 -0.69
C ASN A 358 3.57 30.85 0.01
N ILE A 359 2.91 30.04 0.84
CA ILE A 359 3.55 28.93 1.58
C ILE A 359 2.81 27.64 1.26
N LYS A 360 3.54 26.63 0.79
CA LYS A 360 2.96 25.45 0.10
C LYS A 360 2.00 24.66 0.99
N ILE A 361 2.38 24.42 2.24
CA ILE A 361 1.54 23.69 3.19
C ILE A 361 0.20 24.38 3.47
N LEU A 362 0.13 25.72 3.36
CA LEU A 362 -1.13 26.46 3.52
C LEU A 362 -2.10 26.22 2.36
N HIS A 363 -1.59 26.13 1.14
CA HIS A 363 -2.39 25.74 -0.03
C HIS A 363 -2.90 24.30 0.12
N ASP A 364 -2.08 23.38 0.62
CA ASP A 364 -2.54 22.02 0.88
C ASP A 364 -3.64 21.95 1.97
N ILE A 365 -3.48 22.71 3.07
CA ILE A 365 -4.51 22.84 4.10
C ILE A 365 -5.78 23.49 3.53
N TYR A 366 -5.66 24.49 2.67
CA TYR A 366 -6.78 25.13 1.98
C TYR A 366 -7.53 24.16 1.08
N ASN A 367 -6.84 23.38 0.25
CA ASN A 367 -7.43 22.37 -0.62
C ASN A 367 -8.17 21.29 0.19
N VAL A 368 -7.59 20.86 1.30
CA VAL A 368 -8.24 19.88 2.20
C VAL A 368 -9.47 20.48 2.91
N TYR A 369 -9.46 21.77 3.28
CA TYR A 369 -10.65 22.40 3.87
C TYR A 369 -11.73 22.73 2.86
N SER A 370 -11.35 23.18 1.66
CA SER A 370 -12.27 23.55 0.57
C SER A 370 -12.84 22.33 -0.14
N ILE A 371 -12.25 21.14 0.04
CA ILE A 371 -12.74 19.87 -0.53
C ILE A 371 -12.75 19.92 -2.07
N ASN A 372 -11.80 20.65 -2.64
CA ASN A 372 -11.68 20.80 -4.09
C ASN A 372 -11.07 19.57 -4.77
N GLU A 373 -10.85 19.64 -6.08
CA GLU A 373 -10.28 18.55 -6.87
C GLU A 373 -8.89 18.11 -6.39
N SER A 374 -8.11 19.04 -5.84
CA SER A 374 -6.77 18.79 -5.30
C SER A 374 -6.78 18.16 -3.90
N TYR A 375 -7.94 17.90 -3.29
CA TYR A 375 -8.07 17.34 -1.93
C TYR A 375 -7.18 16.11 -1.68
N GLU A 376 -7.27 15.08 -2.54
CA GLU A 376 -6.52 13.82 -2.35
C GLU A 376 -5.01 14.04 -2.55
N PHE A 377 -4.62 14.89 -3.50
CA PHE A 377 -3.23 15.24 -3.73
C PHE A 377 -2.63 16.01 -2.56
N SER A 378 -3.34 17.04 -2.08
CA SER A 378 -2.93 17.82 -0.92
C SER A 378 -2.89 16.99 0.36
N LEU A 379 -3.80 16.01 0.52
CA LEU A 379 -3.72 15.08 1.64
C LEU A 379 -2.46 14.21 1.60
N LYS A 380 -2.03 13.75 0.42
CA LYS A 380 -0.73 13.07 0.26
C LYS A 380 0.44 14.00 0.63
N ASN A 381 0.40 15.26 0.22
CA ASN A 381 1.42 16.25 0.60
C ASN A 381 1.45 16.52 2.10
N LEU A 382 0.31 16.63 2.77
CA LEU A 382 0.27 16.81 4.22
C LEU A 382 0.86 15.63 4.98
N ASN A 383 0.70 14.40 4.47
CA ASN A 383 1.40 13.24 5.02
C ASN A 383 2.92 13.31 4.80
N LEU A 384 3.40 13.90 3.70
CA LEU A 384 4.82 14.21 3.52
C LEU A 384 5.30 15.27 4.53
N TYR A 385 4.51 16.31 4.79
CA TYR A 385 4.83 17.29 5.83
C TYR A 385 4.84 16.68 7.23
N LEU A 386 3.93 15.74 7.54
CA LEU A 386 3.96 15.01 8.81
C LEU A 386 5.27 14.22 8.99
N LYS A 387 5.79 13.65 7.90
CA LYS A 387 7.11 12.99 7.87
C LYS A 387 8.21 14.01 8.19
N ILE A 388 8.27 15.10 7.43
CA ILE A 388 9.31 16.12 7.51
C ILE A 388 9.32 16.85 8.87
N TYR A 389 8.15 17.25 9.37
CA TYR A 389 7.97 18.04 10.58
C TYR A 389 7.81 17.20 11.86
N LYS A 390 8.14 15.90 11.83
CA LYS A 390 8.01 15.00 12.98
C LYS A 390 8.69 15.54 14.24
N ASP A 391 9.87 16.14 14.13
CA ASP A 391 10.65 16.58 15.31
C ASP A 391 10.44 18.06 15.67
N THR A 392 9.35 18.64 15.18
CA THR A 392 8.97 20.04 15.39
C THR A 392 7.67 20.14 16.20
N SER A 393 7.34 21.35 16.68
CA SER A 393 6.06 21.65 17.34
C SER A 393 4.82 21.32 16.49
N TRP A 394 4.95 21.20 15.16
CA TRP A 394 3.83 20.92 14.26
C TRP A 394 3.47 19.44 14.12
N LYS A 395 4.27 18.51 14.63
CA LYS A 395 4.01 17.05 14.56
C LYS A 395 2.57 16.69 14.94
N TYR A 396 2.19 17.00 16.18
CA TYR A 396 0.87 16.64 16.70
C TYR A 396 -0.24 17.55 16.15
N LYS A 397 0.09 18.77 15.70
CA LYS A 397 -0.85 19.65 14.99
C LYS A 397 -1.27 19.07 13.65
N LEU A 398 -0.31 18.61 12.86
CA LEU A 398 -0.53 17.95 11.57
C LEU A 398 -1.20 16.59 11.75
N LEU A 399 -0.69 15.76 12.67
CA LEU A 399 -1.30 14.46 12.96
C LEU A 399 -2.77 14.62 13.36
N GLY A 400 -3.07 15.55 14.27
CA GLY A 400 -4.45 15.84 14.70
C GLY A 400 -5.29 16.45 13.59
N PHE A 401 -4.73 17.29 12.71
CA PHE A 401 -5.42 17.85 11.55
C PHE A 401 -5.80 16.78 10.52
N ILE A 402 -4.83 15.96 10.11
CA ILE A 402 -5.02 14.86 9.16
C ILE A 402 -6.07 13.90 9.73
N ASP A 403 -5.90 13.44 10.98
CA ASP A 403 -6.88 12.57 11.66
C ASP A 403 -8.31 13.15 11.63
N ARG A 404 -8.49 14.45 11.90
CA ARG A 404 -9.82 15.11 11.84
C ARG A 404 -10.46 15.10 10.46
N LYS A 405 -9.64 15.06 9.41
CA LYS A 405 -10.06 15.23 8.02
C LYS A 405 -10.13 13.92 7.25
N THR A 406 -9.34 12.92 7.62
CA THR A 406 -9.32 11.61 6.95
C THR A 406 -10.12 10.56 7.67
N ASN A 407 -10.22 10.62 9.00
CA ASN A 407 -10.86 9.59 9.79
C ASN A 407 -12.28 10.00 10.16
N PHE A 408 -13.19 9.02 10.11
CA PHE A 408 -14.55 9.23 10.58
C PHE A 408 -14.58 9.46 12.11
N VAL A 409 -14.10 8.48 12.88
CA VAL A 409 -13.87 8.64 14.33
C VAL A 409 -12.50 9.24 14.50
N THR A 410 -12.46 10.48 14.95
CA THR A 410 -11.21 11.12 15.32
C THR A 410 -10.66 10.46 16.57
N ASP A 411 -9.38 10.11 16.57
CA ASP A 411 -8.73 9.59 17.75
C ASP A 411 -8.62 10.71 18.80
N VAL A 412 -9.44 10.61 19.85
CA VAL A 412 -9.51 11.59 20.94
C VAL A 412 -8.12 11.85 21.52
N LYS A 413 -7.25 10.84 21.57
CA LYS A 413 -5.88 11.00 22.06
C LYS A 413 -5.05 11.87 21.12
N LYS A 414 -5.11 11.65 19.80
CA LYS A 414 -4.45 12.51 18.80
C LYS A 414 -4.96 13.96 18.88
N GLN A 415 -6.25 14.14 19.12
CA GLN A 415 -6.84 15.47 19.30
C GLN A 415 -6.35 16.16 20.58
N LYS A 416 -6.32 15.45 21.71
CA LYS A 416 -5.78 15.98 22.97
C LYS A 416 -4.29 16.34 22.83
N LEU A 417 -3.47 15.51 22.17
CA LEU A 417 -2.07 15.83 21.88
C LEU A 417 -1.94 17.08 21.00
N SER A 418 -2.77 17.20 19.96
CA SER A 418 -2.80 18.38 19.10
C SER A 418 -3.15 19.68 19.86
N LEU A 419 -3.94 19.60 20.93
CA LEU A 419 -4.30 20.74 21.76
C LEU A 419 -3.22 21.04 22.82
N ILE A 420 -2.56 20.02 23.39
CA ILE A 420 -1.42 20.21 24.30
C ILE A 420 -0.24 20.89 23.57
N SER A 421 -0.13 20.71 22.26
CA SER A 421 0.85 21.40 21.40
C SER A 421 0.41 22.80 20.93
N ASP A 422 -0.67 23.39 21.47
CA ASP A 422 -1.01 24.78 21.17
C ASP A 422 0.04 25.75 21.73
N ILE A 423 0.44 26.73 20.93
CA ILE A 423 1.41 27.74 21.36
C ILE A 423 0.76 28.74 22.33
N ASN A 424 -0.50 29.08 22.05
CA ASN A 424 -1.28 30.06 22.81
C ASN A 424 -2.53 29.42 23.39
N LEU A 425 -2.95 29.90 24.56
CA LEU A 425 -4.20 29.47 25.19
C LEU A 425 -5.41 30.00 24.41
N THR A 426 -6.36 29.12 24.12
CA THR A 426 -7.61 29.49 23.43
C THR A 426 -8.81 28.78 24.06
N PRO A 427 -10.05 29.27 23.84
CA PRO A 427 -11.24 28.60 24.35
C PRO A 427 -11.38 27.12 23.96
N ASN A 428 -10.71 26.65 22.90
CA ASN A 428 -10.67 25.24 22.52
C ASN A 428 -9.97 24.33 23.55
N PHE A 429 -9.10 24.87 24.41
CA PHE A 429 -8.34 24.06 25.36
C PHE A 429 -9.22 23.39 26.42
N ILE A 430 -10.50 23.80 26.58
CA ILE A 430 -11.46 23.16 27.49
C ILE A 430 -11.61 21.65 27.26
N PHE A 431 -11.38 21.16 26.04
CA PHE A 431 -11.54 19.75 25.70
C PHE A 431 -10.45 18.85 26.30
N ILE A 432 -9.42 19.46 26.90
CA ILE A 432 -8.37 18.77 27.63
C ILE A 432 -8.72 18.63 29.12
N LEU A 433 -9.47 19.56 29.69
CA LEU A 433 -9.76 19.62 31.13
C LEU A 433 -10.69 18.48 31.59
N ASN A 434 -10.54 18.08 32.85
CA ASN A 434 -11.09 16.85 33.40
C ASN A 434 -12.54 17.02 33.86
N SER A 435 -12.87 18.16 34.48
CA SER A 435 -14.21 18.43 35.02
C SER A 435 -14.94 19.56 34.30
N ASP A 436 -16.27 19.55 34.35
CA ASP A 436 -17.09 20.65 33.80
C ASP A 436 -16.93 21.95 34.61
N GLU A 437 -16.56 21.86 35.89
CA GLU A 437 -16.23 23.02 36.73
C GLU A 437 -14.96 23.71 36.24
N GLU A 438 -13.87 22.96 36.05
CA GLU A 438 -12.61 23.46 35.47
C GLU A 438 -12.85 24.11 34.10
N ARG A 439 -13.67 23.48 33.24
CA ARG A 439 -14.04 24.03 31.93
C ARG A 439 -14.78 25.36 32.03
N LYS A 440 -15.75 25.47 32.95
CA LYS A 440 -16.50 26.71 33.19
C LYS A 440 -15.59 27.81 33.71
N GLU A 441 -14.67 27.50 34.63
CA GLU A 441 -13.70 28.45 35.15
C GLU A 441 -12.70 28.90 34.08
N TYR A 442 -12.14 27.98 33.31
CA TYR A 442 -11.23 28.30 32.22
C TYR A 442 -11.86 29.26 31.19
N LEU A 443 -13.13 29.05 30.84
CA LEU A 443 -13.83 29.95 29.92
C LEU A 443 -14.03 31.36 30.49
N LYS A 444 -14.04 31.55 31.83
CA LYS A 444 -14.20 32.89 32.43
C LYS A 444 -13.00 33.78 32.13
N ILE A 445 -11.81 33.21 32.03
CA ILE A 445 -10.55 33.90 31.73
C ILE A 445 -10.64 34.68 30.40
N PHE A 446 -11.41 34.18 29.44
CA PHE A 446 -11.55 34.79 28.11
C PHE A 446 -12.71 35.80 27.99
N LEU A 447 -13.55 35.96 29.03
CA LEU A 447 -14.74 36.80 28.97
C LEU A 447 -14.44 38.27 28.67
N LEU A 448 -13.29 38.77 29.10
CA LEU A 448 -12.85 40.15 28.87
C LEU A 448 -12.45 40.40 27.41
N HIS A 449 -12.04 39.37 26.67
CA HIS A 449 -11.43 39.53 25.36
C HIS A 449 -12.22 38.91 24.19
N CYS A 450 -12.99 37.84 24.40
CA CYS A 450 -13.80 37.20 23.35
C CYS A 450 -15.16 36.69 23.86
N LYS A 451 -16.00 37.62 24.33
CA LYS A 451 -17.28 37.34 25.00
C LYS A 451 -18.24 36.50 24.16
N LYS A 452 -18.41 36.76 22.87
CA LYS A 452 -19.32 36.02 21.99
C LYS A 452 -18.80 34.61 21.72
N THR A 453 -17.48 34.47 21.58
CA THR A 453 -16.84 33.15 21.50
C THR A 453 -17.10 32.35 22.77
N VAL A 454 -16.88 32.94 23.95
CA VAL A 454 -17.16 32.25 25.22
C VAL A 454 -18.63 31.86 25.36
N ASP A 455 -19.57 32.74 24.99
CA ASP A 455 -21.01 32.42 24.98
C ASP A 455 -21.33 31.23 24.08
N LEU A 456 -20.74 31.18 22.87
CA LEU A 456 -20.90 30.05 21.94
C LEU A 456 -20.37 28.74 22.54
N TYR A 457 -19.19 28.75 23.17
CA TYR A 457 -18.64 27.54 23.78
C TYR A 457 -19.48 27.08 24.98
N LYS A 458 -20.02 28.00 25.79
CA LYS A 458 -20.94 27.65 26.87
C LYS A 458 -22.19 26.96 26.32
N LYS A 459 -22.78 27.48 25.24
CA LYS A 459 -23.96 26.90 24.57
C LYS A 459 -23.67 25.51 23.99
N ILE A 460 -22.65 25.37 23.15
CA ILE A 460 -22.30 24.09 22.49
C ILE A 460 -21.97 22.98 23.51
N ASN A 461 -21.43 23.35 24.67
CA ASN A 461 -21.09 22.39 25.71
C ASN A 461 -22.23 22.11 26.69
N GLY A 462 -23.36 22.83 26.63
CA GLY A 462 -24.51 22.64 27.51
C GLY A 462 -24.39 23.36 28.86
N PHE A 463 -23.47 24.32 28.98
CA PHE A 463 -23.33 25.16 30.18
C PHE A 463 -24.30 26.34 30.22
N LYS A 464 -25.00 26.60 29.11
CA LYS A 464 -26.02 27.64 28.95
C LYS A 464 -27.02 27.19 27.88
N GLU A 465 -28.29 27.53 28.07
CA GLU A 465 -29.35 27.26 27.08
C GLU A 465 -29.16 28.07 25.79
N TRP A 466 -29.76 27.59 24.71
CA TRP A 466 -29.67 28.26 23.42
C TRP A 466 -30.65 29.44 23.33
N GLU A 467 -30.20 30.61 23.76
CA GLU A 467 -30.96 31.86 23.68
C GLU A 467 -30.29 32.86 22.70
N ASN A 468 -31.09 33.57 21.89
CA ASN A 468 -30.71 34.58 20.86
C ASN A 468 -30.06 34.08 19.56
N GLU A 469 -30.28 34.84 18.47
CA GLU A 469 -29.70 34.62 17.14
C GLU A 469 -28.21 35.01 17.08
N PHE A 470 -27.43 34.22 16.34
CA PHE A 470 -26.01 34.45 16.07
C PHE A 470 -25.82 35.23 14.75
N CYS A 471 -24.66 35.87 14.54
CA CYS A 471 -24.37 36.79 13.42
C CYS A 471 -24.81 36.34 12.01
N SER A 472 -24.74 35.05 11.70
CA SER A 472 -25.20 34.50 10.41
C SER A 472 -26.24 33.42 10.64
N GLU A 473 -27.31 33.41 9.84
CA GLU A 473 -28.34 32.34 9.87
C GLU A 473 -27.66 30.96 9.73
N PHE A 474 -26.74 30.78 8.79
CA PHE A 474 -26.01 29.52 8.57
C PHE A 474 -25.33 28.98 9.84
N ARG A 475 -24.44 29.75 10.48
CA ARG A 475 -23.72 29.28 11.69
C ARG A 475 -24.66 29.07 12.87
N ASN A 476 -25.69 29.89 13.00
CA ASN A 476 -26.68 29.73 14.07
C ASN A 476 -27.34 28.35 13.97
N GLU A 477 -27.86 27.99 12.80
CA GLU A 477 -28.51 26.69 12.60
C GLU A 477 -27.53 25.52 12.74
N ILE A 478 -26.32 25.61 12.17
CA ILE A 478 -25.31 24.53 12.32
C ILE A 478 -24.98 24.24 13.78
N TYR A 479 -24.75 25.28 14.60
CA TYR A 479 -24.39 25.08 15.99
C TYR A 479 -25.58 24.66 16.86
N LYS A 480 -26.81 25.14 16.55
CA LYS A 480 -28.05 24.62 17.13
C LYS A 480 -28.22 23.13 16.85
N SER A 481 -28.08 22.71 15.59
CA SER A 481 -28.17 21.29 15.22
C SER A 481 -27.13 20.45 15.98
N ARG A 482 -25.90 20.96 16.14
CA ARG A 482 -24.88 20.27 16.94
C ARG A 482 -25.27 20.15 18.42
N TYR A 483 -25.89 21.17 19.00
CA TYR A 483 -26.40 21.15 20.38
C TYR A 483 -27.49 20.09 20.54
N TYR A 484 -28.50 20.08 19.67
CA TYR A 484 -29.61 19.11 19.72
C TYR A 484 -29.15 17.67 19.47
N ILE A 485 -28.24 17.43 18.53
CA ILE A 485 -27.64 16.09 18.31
C ILE A 485 -26.94 15.60 19.58
N LYS A 486 -26.21 16.48 20.29
CA LYS A 486 -25.50 16.12 21.53
C LYS A 486 -26.48 15.74 22.66
N ASN A 487 -27.65 16.34 22.69
CA ASN A 487 -28.71 16.06 23.67
C ASN A 487 -29.64 14.90 23.26
N ASN A 488 -29.31 14.15 22.19
CA ASN A 488 -30.13 13.08 21.61
C ASN A 488 -31.48 13.55 21.03
N GLU A 489 -31.62 14.83 20.69
CA GLU A 489 -32.80 15.43 20.08
C GLU A 489 -32.63 15.57 18.55
N SER A 490 -32.31 14.46 17.89
CA SER A 490 -31.91 14.46 16.48
C SER A 490 -33.02 14.88 15.51
N GLU A 491 -34.29 14.67 15.83
CA GLU A 491 -35.40 15.11 14.96
C GLU A 491 -35.48 16.62 14.83
N ILE A 492 -35.27 17.34 15.94
CA ILE A 492 -35.20 18.79 15.94
C ILE A 492 -34.00 19.26 15.11
N ALA A 493 -32.84 18.61 15.29
CA ALA A 493 -31.64 18.93 14.52
C ALA A 493 -31.82 18.77 13.00
N ILE A 494 -32.57 17.75 12.56
CA ILE A 494 -32.89 17.50 11.14
C ILE A 494 -33.58 18.72 10.53
N SER A 495 -34.62 19.26 11.18
CA SER A 495 -35.38 20.42 10.65
C SER A 495 -34.50 21.64 10.38
N PHE A 496 -33.54 21.92 11.27
CA PHE A 496 -32.57 23.00 11.10
C PHE A 496 -31.59 22.74 9.96
N LEU A 497 -31.15 21.49 9.78
CA LEU A 497 -30.17 21.11 8.75
C LEU A 497 -30.81 21.04 7.34
N GLU A 498 -32.03 20.53 7.23
CA GLU A 498 -32.79 20.52 5.97
C GLU A 498 -33.09 21.94 5.52
N LYS A 499 -33.48 22.83 6.45
CA LYS A 499 -33.66 24.26 6.19
C LYS A 499 -32.41 24.91 5.56
N LEU A 500 -31.19 24.54 5.98
CA LEU A 500 -29.95 25.06 5.40
C LEU A 500 -29.76 24.66 3.93
N ILE A 501 -30.18 23.43 3.56
CA ILE A 501 -30.12 22.91 2.20
C ILE A 501 -31.19 23.57 1.33
N GLU A 502 -32.43 23.60 1.81
CA GLU A 502 -33.59 24.17 1.10
C GLU A 502 -33.40 25.65 0.76
N LYS A 503 -32.94 26.43 1.74
CA LYS A 503 -32.66 27.86 1.56
C LYS A 503 -31.32 28.15 0.87
N LYS A 504 -30.50 27.12 0.58
CA LYS A 504 -29.16 27.24 0.00
C LYS A 504 -28.27 28.25 0.73
N LEU A 505 -28.26 28.20 2.07
CA LEU A 505 -27.52 29.17 2.90
C LEU A 505 -26.01 28.88 2.99
N TYR A 506 -25.54 27.75 2.47
CA TYR A 506 -24.12 27.41 2.39
C TYR A 506 -23.45 28.13 1.20
N THR A 507 -22.18 28.46 1.37
CA THR A 507 -21.40 29.24 0.38
C THR A 507 -20.20 28.49 -0.20
N SER A 508 -19.88 27.32 0.36
CA SER A 508 -18.73 26.50 -0.03
C SER A 508 -18.95 25.01 0.31
N ASP A 509 -18.18 24.14 -0.32
CA ASP A 509 -18.15 22.69 -0.02
C ASP A 509 -17.67 22.42 1.43
N TYR A 510 -16.86 23.32 2.00
CA TYR A 510 -16.48 23.29 3.42
C TYR A 510 -17.69 23.36 4.36
N GLU A 511 -18.68 24.17 4.01
CA GLU A 511 -19.94 24.31 4.76
C GLU A 511 -20.88 23.16 4.46
N MET A 512 -20.97 22.75 3.19
CA MET A 512 -21.77 21.61 2.77
C MET A 512 -21.35 20.32 3.49
N GLU A 513 -20.06 20.03 3.61
CA GLU A 513 -19.57 18.85 4.33
C GLU A 513 -20.02 18.80 5.79
N LYS A 514 -20.11 19.95 6.46
CA LYS A 514 -20.63 19.99 7.84
C LYS A 514 -22.12 19.67 7.87
N ILE A 515 -22.91 20.22 6.94
CA ILE A 515 -24.34 19.92 6.85
C ILE A 515 -24.51 18.41 6.65
N ILE A 516 -23.89 17.84 5.62
CA ILE A 516 -24.01 16.42 5.27
C ILE A 516 -23.59 15.53 6.43
N LYS A 517 -22.47 15.84 7.10
CA LYS A 517 -22.00 15.07 8.25
C LYS A 517 -23.01 15.06 9.40
N TYR A 518 -23.53 16.21 9.79
CA TYR A 518 -24.48 16.29 10.91
C TYR A 518 -25.85 15.73 10.54
N LEU A 519 -26.30 15.94 9.31
CA LEU A 519 -27.60 15.46 8.82
C LEU A 519 -27.60 13.94 8.69
N TYR A 520 -26.52 13.35 8.17
CA TYR A 520 -26.33 11.90 8.13
C TYR A 520 -26.40 11.28 9.54
N LEU A 521 -25.65 11.85 10.50
CA LEU A 521 -25.68 11.38 11.89
C LEU A 521 -27.10 11.47 12.48
N ALA A 522 -27.79 12.59 12.25
CA ALA A 522 -29.14 12.81 12.74
C ALA A 522 -30.13 11.80 12.13
N TYR A 523 -30.11 11.59 10.80
CA TYR A 523 -30.95 10.59 10.14
C TYR A 523 -30.75 9.17 10.67
N VAL A 524 -29.49 8.72 10.83
CA VAL A 524 -29.21 7.38 11.36
C VAL A 524 -29.70 7.24 12.80
N SER A 525 -29.49 8.27 13.63
CA SER A 525 -29.95 8.25 15.03
C SER A 525 -31.48 8.23 15.17
N SER A 526 -32.20 8.92 14.27
CA SER A 526 -33.67 8.92 14.18
C SER A 526 -34.23 7.76 13.35
N ASN A 527 -33.42 6.74 13.01
CA ASN A 527 -33.81 5.56 12.23
C ASN A 527 -34.37 5.85 10.82
N LYS A 528 -34.05 7.01 10.24
CA LYS A 528 -34.39 7.40 8.85
C LYS A 528 -33.32 6.89 7.88
N LEU A 529 -33.16 5.57 7.78
CA LEU A 529 -32.04 4.94 7.06
C LEU A 529 -32.08 5.17 5.54
N GLU A 530 -33.27 5.25 4.94
CA GLU A 530 -33.41 5.52 3.51
C GLU A 530 -32.86 6.91 3.14
N SER A 531 -33.31 7.94 3.86
CA SER A 531 -32.82 9.32 3.70
C SER A 531 -31.31 9.42 3.97
N ALA A 532 -30.78 8.67 4.95
CA ALA A 532 -29.35 8.62 5.21
C ALA A 532 -28.55 8.05 4.04
N GLY A 533 -29.00 6.92 3.47
CA GLY A 533 -28.37 6.29 2.32
C GLY A 533 -28.41 7.19 1.08
N GLU A 534 -29.56 7.81 0.82
CA GLU A 534 -29.75 8.70 -0.30
C GLU A 534 -28.93 9.99 -0.19
N LEU A 535 -28.86 10.58 1.01
CA LEU A 535 -28.02 11.75 1.29
C LEU A 535 -26.55 11.48 0.96
N ILE A 536 -26.00 10.35 1.40
CA ILE A 536 -24.60 9.98 1.16
C ILE A 536 -24.35 9.75 -0.33
N VAL A 537 -25.21 9.00 -1.01
CA VAL A 537 -25.05 8.72 -2.44
C VAL A 537 -25.13 10.00 -3.27
N ASN A 538 -26.12 10.86 -3.01
CA ASN A 538 -26.25 12.14 -3.70
C ASN A 538 -25.02 13.03 -3.45
N SER A 539 -24.55 13.08 -2.20
CA SER A 539 -23.35 13.85 -1.84
C SER A 539 -22.09 13.32 -2.53
N TYR A 540 -21.96 12.01 -2.71
CA TYR A 540 -20.85 11.41 -3.45
C TYR A 540 -20.80 11.84 -4.90
N PHE A 541 -21.95 11.86 -5.59
CA PHE A 541 -22.03 12.31 -6.98
C PHE A 541 -21.86 13.82 -7.15
N TYR A 542 -22.24 14.61 -6.14
CA TYR A 542 -21.92 16.04 -6.11
C TYR A 542 -20.42 16.27 -5.92
N ASN A 543 -19.82 15.66 -4.89
CA ASN A 543 -18.39 15.69 -4.63
C ASN A 543 -17.97 14.49 -3.77
N LYS A 544 -17.22 13.56 -4.36
CA LYS A 544 -16.78 12.30 -3.71
C LYS A 544 -16.03 12.49 -2.39
N ASN A 545 -15.40 13.65 -2.18
CA ASN A 545 -14.60 13.92 -0.99
C ASN A 545 -15.43 14.38 0.22
N ILE A 546 -16.66 14.87 0.01
CA ILE A 546 -17.54 15.36 1.09
C ILE A 546 -17.92 14.24 2.06
N ILE A 547 -18.11 13.02 1.56
CA ILE A 547 -18.57 11.90 2.38
C ILE A 547 -17.47 11.25 3.23
N LYS A 548 -16.20 11.63 3.06
CA LYS A 548 -15.04 11.00 3.74
C LYS A 548 -15.14 11.04 5.27
N ARG A 549 -15.83 12.04 5.82
CA ARG A 549 -16.00 12.24 7.27
C ARG A 549 -17.33 11.69 7.82
N CYS A 550 -18.08 10.94 7.02
CA CYS A 550 -19.31 10.24 7.41
C CYS A 550 -19.01 8.77 7.72
N ASN A 551 -19.53 8.22 8.83
CA ASN A 551 -19.33 6.79 9.13
C ASN A 551 -20.33 5.96 8.39
N LEU A 552 -19.90 5.35 7.31
CA LEU A 552 -20.81 4.51 6.56
C LEU A 552 -21.16 3.21 7.33
N SER A 553 -20.42 2.84 8.39
CA SER A 553 -20.77 1.66 9.22
C SER A 553 -22.05 1.88 10.04
N LEU A 554 -22.32 3.10 10.52
CA LEU A 554 -23.42 3.36 11.47
C LEU A 554 -24.79 2.94 10.91
N MET A 555 -25.06 3.22 9.63
CA MET A 555 -26.32 2.82 8.99
C MET A 555 -26.43 1.29 8.89
N ILE A 556 -25.33 0.60 8.58
CA ILE A 556 -25.29 -0.86 8.45
C ILE A 556 -25.48 -1.53 9.81
N ASP A 557 -24.76 -1.04 10.83
CA ASP A 557 -24.89 -1.52 12.21
C ASP A 557 -26.32 -1.34 12.72
N LYS A 558 -26.93 -0.18 12.45
CA LYS A 558 -28.32 0.12 12.82
C LYS A 558 -29.33 -0.78 12.10
N LYS A 559 -29.14 -1.04 10.79
CA LYS A 559 -29.98 -1.99 10.03
C LYS A 559 -29.91 -3.40 10.65
N ASN A 560 -28.70 -3.89 10.93
CA ASN A 560 -28.47 -5.23 11.50
C ASN A 560 -29.08 -5.40 12.90
N MET A 561 -29.21 -4.32 13.68
CA MET A 561 -29.85 -4.34 15.01
C MET A 561 -31.40 -4.31 14.96
N GLY A 562 -32.02 -4.50 13.80
CA GLY A 562 -33.49 -4.54 13.66
C GLY A 562 -34.12 -3.24 13.19
N GLY A 563 -33.39 -2.41 12.42
CA GLY A 563 -33.98 -1.27 11.74
C GLY A 563 -35.01 -1.74 10.69
N ASN A 564 -36.30 -1.59 10.98
CA ASN A 564 -37.43 -1.97 10.12
C ASN A 564 -37.60 -1.05 8.90
N VAL A 565 -36.57 -0.91 8.06
CA VAL A 565 -36.65 -0.18 6.79
C VAL A 565 -36.27 -1.11 5.65
N ASN A 566 -37.20 -1.35 4.74
CA ASN A 566 -36.92 -2.09 3.52
C ASN A 566 -36.17 -1.19 2.54
N LEU A 567 -34.85 -1.30 2.51
CA LEU A 567 -33.97 -0.53 1.62
C LEU A 567 -33.75 -1.21 0.26
N ASP A 568 -34.26 -2.43 0.10
CA ASP A 568 -33.88 -3.29 -1.02
C ASP A 568 -34.43 -2.75 -2.36
N GLY A 569 -35.50 -1.94 -2.33
CA GLY A 569 -36.02 -1.25 -3.52
C GLY A 569 -35.31 0.04 -3.93
N ASN A 570 -34.33 0.53 -3.17
CA ASN A 570 -33.66 1.81 -3.46
C ASN A 570 -32.26 1.57 -4.05
N ILE A 571 -32.02 2.00 -5.30
CA ILE A 571 -30.72 1.84 -5.98
C ILE A 571 -29.55 2.51 -5.24
N SER A 572 -29.84 3.51 -4.41
CA SER A 572 -28.84 4.15 -3.55
C SER A 572 -28.29 3.19 -2.50
N TYR A 573 -29.03 2.16 -2.08
CA TYR A 573 -28.55 1.22 -1.07
C TYR A 573 -27.42 0.29 -1.58
N PRO A 574 -27.52 -0.36 -2.75
CA PRO A 574 -26.38 -1.02 -3.38
C PRO A 574 -25.16 -0.12 -3.56
N ILE A 575 -25.37 1.13 -4.00
CA ILE A 575 -24.29 2.11 -4.18
C ILE A 575 -23.65 2.46 -2.84
N TYR A 576 -24.45 2.71 -1.81
CA TYR A 576 -23.99 2.98 -0.46
C TYR A 576 -23.11 1.84 0.07
N VAL A 577 -23.53 0.59 -0.11
CA VAL A 577 -22.78 -0.58 0.34
C VAL A 577 -21.45 -0.71 -0.41
N TYR A 578 -21.43 -0.39 -1.72
CA TYR A 578 -20.19 -0.29 -2.48
C TYR A 578 -19.26 0.80 -1.92
N LEU A 579 -19.79 1.98 -1.59
CA LEU A 579 -19.02 3.09 -0.99
C LEU A 579 -18.47 2.74 0.40
N TYR A 580 -19.22 1.98 1.20
CA TYR A 580 -18.81 1.50 2.52
C TYR A 580 -17.70 0.44 2.43
N GLN A 581 -17.91 -0.60 1.62
CA GLN A 581 -16.98 -1.74 1.51
C GLN A 581 -16.84 -2.20 0.05
N LYS A 582 -16.02 -1.45 -0.71
CA LYS A 582 -15.71 -1.77 -2.12
C LYS A 582 -15.08 -3.16 -2.32
N MET A 583 -14.40 -3.73 -1.32
CA MET A 583 -13.69 -5.00 -1.43
C MET A 583 -14.51 -6.23 -1.01
N ASP A 584 -15.66 -6.04 -0.35
CA ASP A 584 -16.52 -7.16 0.06
C ASP A 584 -17.50 -7.53 -1.05
N LEU A 585 -17.02 -8.35 -1.98
CA LEU A 585 -17.81 -8.83 -3.11
C LEU A 585 -19.00 -9.71 -2.68
N LYS A 586 -18.94 -10.32 -1.48
CA LYS A 586 -20.05 -11.15 -0.97
C LYS A 586 -21.20 -10.25 -0.54
N LEU A 587 -20.90 -9.18 0.20
CA LEU A 587 -21.90 -8.21 0.63
C LEU A 587 -22.51 -7.47 -0.57
N GLN A 588 -21.68 -7.06 -1.53
CA GLN A 588 -22.16 -6.44 -2.78
C GLN A 588 -23.10 -7.36 -3.56
N ARG A 589 -22.79 -8.66 -3.64
CA ARG A 589 -23.68 -9.64 -4.27
C ARG A 589 -25.02 -9.73 -3.54
N ILE A 590 -25.03 -9.84 -2.21
CA ILE A 590 -26.27 -9.97 -1.44
C ILE A 590 -27.20 -8.78 -1.73
N VAL A 591 -26.65 -7.57 -1.70
CA VAL A 591 -27.45 -6.36 -1.88
C VAL A 591 -27.91 -6.19 -3.33
N LEU A 592 -27.11 -6.62 -4.30
CA LEU A 592 -27.55 -6.75 -5.69
C LEU A 592 -28.72 -7.74 -5.81
N SER A 593 -28.59 -8.95 -5.26
CA SER A 593 -29.64 -9.99 -5.32
C SER A 593 -30.94 -9.50 -4.69
N ASN A 594 -30.89 -8.85 -3.53
CA ASN A 594 -32.05 -8.28 -2.86
C ASN A 594 -32.76 -7.21 -3.70
N TYR A 595 -31.99 -6.32 -4.36
CA TYR A 595 -32.57 -5.29 -5.23
C TYR A 595 -33.26 -5.90 -6.46
N LEU A 596 -32.65 -6.92 -7.06
CA LEU A 596 -33.26 -7.65 -8.16
C LEU A 596 -34.51 -8.43 -7.70
N ASP A 597 -34.50 -9.01 -6.50
CA ASP A 597 -35.64 -9.73 -5.91
C ASP A 597 -36.81 -8.78 -5.67
N PHE A 598 -36.55 -7.59 -5.13
CA PHE A 598 -37.58 -6.61 -4.81
C PHE A 598 -38.39 -6.19 -6.05
N TYR A 599 -37.74 -6.08 -7.21
CA TYR A 599 -38.37 -5.69 -8.48
C TYR A 599 -38.67 -6.85 -9.43
N ASN A 600 -38.43 -8.10 -9.02
CA ASN A 600 -38.57 -9.30 -9.88
C ASN A 600 -37.84 -9.15 -11.23
N ILE A 601 -36.57 -8.75 -11.19
CA ILE A 601 -35.77 -8.51 -12.41
C ILE A 601 -35.04 -9.79 -12.82
N ASP A 602 -35.35 -10.28 -14.02
CA ASP A 602 -34.76 -11.50 -14.60
C ASP A 602 -33.72 -11.21 -15.69
N ASN A 603 -33.64 -9.98 -16.19
CA ASN A 603 -32.66 -9.58 -17.21
C ASN A 603 -32.17 -8.14 -17.01
N VAL A 604 -31.06 -7.79 -17.66
CA VAL A 604 -30.43 -6.47 -17.55
C VAL A 604 -31.30 -5.34 -18.12
N GLU A 605 -32.08 -5.62 -19.16
CA GLU A 605 -32.91 -4.62 -19.84
C GLU A 605 -34.04 -4.11 -18.93
N ASP A 606 -34.54 -4.96 -18.04
CA ASP A 606 -35.57 -4.60 -17.06
C ASP A 606 -35.04 -3.68 -15.95
N ILE A 607 -33.73 -3.72 -15.65
CA ILE A 607 -33.09 -2.76 -14.73
C ILE A 607 -33.21 -1.32 -15.28
N ILE A 608 -33.00 -1.15 -16.59
CA ILE A 608 -33.03 0.18 -17.24
C ILE A 608 -34.45 0.73 -17.30
N LYS A 609 -35.42 -0.13 -17.67
CA LYS A 609 -36.84 0.26 -17.72
C LYS A 609 -37.33 0.80 -16.38
N LYS A 610 -36.80 0.26 -15.28
CA LYS A 610 -37.22 0.65 -13.92
C LYS A 610 -36.68 2.01 -13.49
N GLU A 611 -35.42 2.32 -13.80
CA GLU A 611 -34.71 3.51 -13.30
C GLU A 611 -34.80 4.75 -14.24
N ASN A 612 -35.79 4.79 -15.14
CA ASN A 612 -35.95 5.78 -16.22
C ASN A 612 -35.59 7.24 -15.83
N THR A 613 -34.54 7.77 -16.48
CA THR A 613 -34.13 9.18 -16.72
C THR A 613 -33.88 10.16 -15.56
N THR A 614 -34.37 9.97 -14.33
CA THR A 614 -34.18 10.98 -13.26
C THR A 614 -32.85 10.87 -12.50
N ASN A 615 -32.17 9.72 -12.54
CA ASN A 615 -30.90 9.49 -11.82
C ASN A 615 -29.86 8.75 -12.68
N VAL A 616 -29.63 9.22 -13.92
CA VAL A 616 -28.73 8.58 -14.91
C VAL A 616 -27.34 8.28 -14.33
N ASN A 617 -26.76 9.17 -13.51
CA ASN A 617 -25.46 8.96 -12.87
C ASN A 617 -25.44 7.76 -11.90
N LYS A 618 -26.51 7.55 -11.11
CA LYS A 618 -26.63 6.41 -10.20
C LYS A 618 -26.74 5.10 -10.99
N LEU A 619 -27.55 5.12 -12.05
CA LEU A 619 -27.72 3.97 -12.95
C LEU A 619 -26.40 3.59 -13.63
N ILE A 620 -25.67 4.56 -14.20
CA ILE A 620 -24.34 4.34 -14.79
C ILE A 620 -23.40 3.73 -13.76
N PHE A 621 -23.35 4.28 -12.55
CA PHE A 621 -22.46 3.77 -11.50
C PHE A 621 -22.82 2.34 -11.10
N PHE A 622 -24.11 2.05 -10.91
CA PHE A 622 -24.61 0.73 -10.54
C PHE A 622 -24.25 -0.32 -11.60
N LEU A 623 -24.55 -0.04 -12.88
CA LEU A 623 -24.22 -0.93 -13.99
C LEU A 623 -22.71 -1.12 -14.15
N ASN A 624 -21.91 -0.05 -14.02
CA ASN A 624 -20.47 -0.14 -14.24
C ASN A 624 -19.73 -0.81 -13.07
N ASN A 625 -20.01 -0.41 -11.83
CA ASN A 625 -19.21 -0.78 -10.66
C ASN A 625 -19.77 -1.94 -9.84
N ILE A 626 -21.08 -2.19 -9.88
CA ILE A 626 -21.75 -3.22 -9.06
C ILE A 626 -22.08 -4.44 -9.93
N CYS A 627 -22.66 -4.24 -11.12
CA CYS A 627 -22.94 -5.31 -12.08
C CYS A 627 -21.68 -5.79 -12.83
N THR A 628 -20.67 -6.22 -12.08
CA THR A 628 -19.42 -6.77 -12.60
C THR A 628 -19.57 -8.23 -13.04
N GLU A 629 -18.66 -8.72 -13.88
CA GLU A 629 -18.62 -10.14 -14.32
C GLU A 629 -18.70 -11.11 -13.13
N TYR A 630 -18.00 -10.78 -12.02
CA TYR A 630 -18.01 -11.57 -10.79
C TYR A 630 -19.39 -11.64 -10.14
N ALA A 631 -20.06 -10.50 -10.01
CA ALA A 631 -21.37 -10.40 -9.38
C ALA A 631 -22.43 -11.15 -10.21
N ILE A 632 -22.43 -10.90 -11.52
CA ILE A 632 -23.34 -11.52 -12.49
C ILE A 632 -23.22 -13.05 -12.48
N LYS A 633 -22.00 -13.60 -12.50
CA LYS A 633 -21.76 -15.06 -12.52
C LYS A 633 -22.38 -15.81 -11.34
N ARG A 634 -22.59 -15.12 -10.21
CA ARG A 634 -23.14 -15.71 -8.99
C ARG A 634 -24.62 -15.39 -8.80
N GLU A 635 -25.23 -14.73 -9.77
CA GLU A 635 -26.65 -14.41 -9.81
C GLU A 635 -27.34 -15.30 -10.83
N VAL A 636 -28.05 -16.33 -10.35
CA VAL A 636 -28.58 -17.41 -11.20
C VAL A 636 -29.58 -16.90 -12.23
N ARG A 637 -30.30 -15.81 -11.92
CA ARG A 637 -31.22 -15.14 -12.86
C ARG A 637 -30.50 -14.53 -14.06
N LEU A 638 -29.29 -14.00 -13.84
CA LEU A 638 -28.53 -13.29 -14.87
C LEU A 638 -27.55 -14.19 -15.62
N ALA A 639 -26.97 -15.19 -14.95
CA ALA A 639 -26.07 -16.17 -15.56
C ALA A 639 -25.91 -17.43 -14.71
N THR A 640 -25.89 -18.59 -15.37
CA THR A 640 -25.63 -19.90 -14.73
C THR A 640 -24.16 -20.32 -14.83
N ASN A 641 -23.41 -19.75 -15.77
CA ASN A 641 -22.03 -20.10 -16.03
C ASN A 641 -21.19 -18.87 -16.46
N SER A 642 -19.87 -19.06 -16.55
CA SER A 642 -18.96 -17.95 -16.88
C SER A 642 -19.19 -17.36 -18.27
N LYS A 643 -19.71 -18.14 -19.21
CA LYS A 643 -19.96 -17.70 -20.59
C LYS A 643 -21.15 -16.76 -20.64
N GLU A 644 -22.26 -17.15 -20.03
CA GLU A 644 -23.45 -16.30 -19.87
C GLU A 644 -23.13 -15.03 -19.08
N ALA A 645 -22.27 -15.11 -18.06
CA ALA A 645 -21.86 -13.93 -17.29
C ALA A 645 -21.08 -12.91 -18.14
N MET A 646 -20.18 -13.39 -19.02
CA MET A 646 -19.46 -12.53 -19.97
C MET A 646 -20.42 -11.90 -20.98
N GLU A 647 -21.37 -12.67 -21.52
CA GLU A 647 -22.37 -12.16 -22.46
C GLU A 647 -23.25 -11.08 -21.83
N CYS A 648 -23.70 -11.32 -20.60
CA CYS A 648 -24.48 -10.38 -19.82
C CYS A 648 -23.68 -9.09 -19.52
N ARG A 649 -22.39 -9.20 -19.18
CA ARG A 649 -21.51 -8.01 -19.01
C ARG A 649 -21.32 -7.24 -20.31
N ILE A 650 -21.14 -7.91 -21.45
CA ILE A 650 -21.05 -7.24 -22.77
C ILE A 650 -22.34 -6.46 -23.07
N LYS A 651 -23.52 -7.04 -22.78
CA LYS A 651 -24.80 -6.33 -22.94
C LYS A 651 -24.85 -5.05 -22.09
N ILE A 652 -24.47 -5.14 -20.81
CA ILE A 652 -24.39 -3.97 -19.91
C ILE A 652 -23.46 -2.90 -20.48
N LEU A 653 -22.27 -3.29 -20.95
CA LEU A 653 -21.30 -2.34 -21.51
C LEU A 653 -21.80 -1.66 -22.78
N ARG A 654 -22.57 -2.36 -23.63
CA ARG A 654 -23.20 -1.76 -24.81
C ARG A 654 -24.23 -0.69 -24.43
N ILE A 655 -25.05 -0.97 -23.43
CA ILE A 655 -25.98 0.02 -22.87
C ILE A 655 -25.20 1.22 -22.34
N LEU A 656 -24.12 0.99 -21.59
CA LEU A 656 -23.26 2.06 -21.07
C LEU A 656 -22.65 2.93 -22.19
N CYS A 657 -22.29 2.35 -23.34
CA CYS A 657 -21.86 3.11 -24.52
C CYS A 657 -22.92 4.06 -25.08
N GLU A 658 -24.21 3.77 -24.89
CA GLU A 658 -25.32 4.60 -25.34
C GLU A 658 -25.63 5.73 -24.35
N ILE A 659 -25.65 5.42 -23.05
CA ILE A 659 -26.06 6.36 -21.99
C ILE A 659 -24.90 7.19 -21.40
N ASP A 660 -23.65 6.73 -21.49
CA ASP A 660 -22.44 7.45 -21.04
C ASP A 660 -21.41 7.55 -22.18
N LYS A 661 -21.67 8.53 -23.07
CA LYS A 661 -20.84 8.79 -24.25
C LYS A 661 -19.41 9.21 -23.89
N GLN A 662 -19.18 9.83 -22.73
CA GLN A 662 -17.85 10.31 -22.31
C GLN A 662 -16.91 9.13 -22.05
N ASN A 663 -17.41 8.06 -21.41
CA ASN A 663 -16.62 6.88 -21.09
C ASN A 663 -16.74 5.75 -22.14
N LYS A 664 -17.40 5.99 -23.28
CA LYS A 664 -17.62 5.00 -24.36
C LYS A 664 -16.36 4.20 -24.73
N LYS A 665 -15.21 4.88 -24.84
CA LYS A 665 -13.92 4.27 -25.20
C LYS A 665 -13.43 3.27 -24.13
N MET A 666 -13.63 3.58 -22.85
CA MET A 666 -13.32 2.66 -21.75
C MET A 666 -14.17 1.39 -21.84
N TYR A 667 -15.48 1.54 -22.09
CA TYR A 667 -16.39 0.40 -22.22
C TYR A 667 -16.08 -0.47 -23.44
N LEU A 668 -15.78 0.14 -24.59
CA LEU A 668 -15.34 -0.59 -25.78
C LEU A 668 -14.03 -1.35 -25.53
N GLY A 669 -13.10 -0.78 -24.76
CA GLY A 669 -11.90 -1.47 -24.29
C GLY A 669 -12.22 -2.71 -23.46
N GLU A 670 -13.12 -2.60 -22.49
CA GLU A 670 -13.56 -3.75 -21.67
C GLU A 670 -14.29 -4.82 -22.52
N ILE A 671 -15.12 -4.41 -23.48
CA ILE A 671 -15.78 -5.34 -24.42
C ILE A 671 -14.73 -6.09 -25.24
N ASN A 672 -13.71 -5.41 -25.77
CA ASN A 672 -12.63 -6.02 -26.51
C ASN A 672 -11.87 -7.03 -25.64
N ASP A 673 -11.50 -6.65 -24.41
CA ASP A 673 -10.80 -7.51 -23.47
C ASP A 673 -11.62 -8.77 -23.12
N ILE A 674 -12.92 -8.65 -22.89
CA ILE A 674 -13.80 -9.80 -22.61
C ILE A 674 -13.91 -10.69 -23.86
N THR A 675 -14.05 -10.10 -25.05
CA THR A 675 -14.24 -10.84 -26.31
C THR A 675 -12.97 -11.57 -26.73
N THR A 676 -11.81 -10.92 -26.65
CA THR A 676 -10.51 -11.53 -26.92
C THR A 676 -10.20 -12.64 -25.91
N ARG A 677 -10.43 -12.40 -24.61
CA ARG A 677 -10.30 -13.47 -23.59
C ARG A 677 -11.22 -14.65 -23.90
N ARG A 678 -12.43 -14.42 -24.38
CA ARG A 678 -13.37 -15.50 -24.75
C ARG A 678 -12.85 -16.33 -25.93
N GLU A 679 -12.44 -15.70 -27.02
CA GLU A 679 -11.96 -16.40 -28.22
C GLU A 679 -10.62 -17.13 -27.95
N VAL A 680 -9.71 -16.54 -27.18
CA VAL A 680 -8.47 -17.19 -26.72
C VAL A 680 -8.77 -18.36 -25.78
N ASN A 681 -9.73 -18.21 -24.86
CA ASN A 681 -10.16 -19.28 -23.95
C ASN A 681 -10.89 -20.43 -24.67
N GLU A 682 -11.64 -20.17 -25.76
CA GLU A 682 -12.23 -21.23 -26.58
C GLU A 682 -11.17 -22.01 -27.37
N ARG A 683 -10.06 -21.36 -27.77
CA ARG A 683 -8.91 -21.99 -28.43
C ARG A 683 -8.00 -22.78 -27.49
N THR A 684 -7.79 -22.30 -26.27
CA THR A 684 -7.01 -23.01 -25.23
C THR A 684 -7.78 -24.15 -24.57
N LYS A 685 -9.12 -24.15 -24.64
CA LYS A 685 -9.98 -25.21 -24.06
C LYS A 685 -9.79 -26.60 -24.66
N GLN A 686 -9.12 -26.75 -25.80
CA GLN A 686 -8.83 -28.07 -26.35
C GLN A 686 -7.64 -28.78 -25.66
N ILE A 687 -6.75 -28.09 -24.94
CA ILE A 687 -5.67 -28.72 -24.17
C ILE A 687 -5.30 -27.83 -22.97
N SER A 688 -5.80 -28.11 -21.76
CA SER A 688 -5.13 -27.62 -20.53
C SER A 688 -5.42 -28.51 -19.32
N ASN A 689 -4.52 -29.45 -19.01
CA ASN A 689 -4.53 -30.24 -17.77
C ASN A 689 -3.48 -29.76 -16.73
N ARG A 690 -2.83 -28.60 -16.92
CA ARG A 690 -1.70 -28.09 -16.08
C ARG A 690 -2.17 -26.96 -15.12
N LYS A 691 -1.53 -26.77 -13.95
CA LYS A 691 -2.10 -25.96 -12.83
C LYS A 691 -1.14 -25.04 -12.02
N ILE A 692 0.15 -24.95 -12.32
CA ILE A 692 1.08 -24.05 -11.60
C ILE A 692 1.10 -22.67 -12.29
N PHE A 693 0.67 -21.63 -11.57
CA PHE A 693 0.49 -20.28 -12.12
C PHE A 693 0.72 -19.20 -11.06
N ALA A 694 1.14 -18.00 -11.50
CA ALA A 694 1.13 -16.76 -10.73
C ALA A 694 0.75 -15.59 -11.67
N ASP A 695 -0.15 -14.70 -11.24
CA ASP A 695 -0.64 -13.59 -12.08
C ASP A 695 0.33 -12.40 -12.01
N VAL A 696 1.48 -12.55 -12.69
CA VAL A 696 2.58 -11.55 -12.70
C VAL A 696 2.09 -10.17 -13.14
N LYS A 697 1.18 -10.10 -14.11
CA LYS A 697 0.61 -8.83 -14.60
C LYS A 697 -0.16 -8.10 -13.50
N LYS A 698 -1.02 -8.80 -12.74
CA LYS A 698 -1.73 -8.19 -11.62
C LYS A 698 -0.82 -7.87 -10.43
N ILE A 699 0.20 -8.69 -10.18
CA ILE A 699 1.21 -8.41 -9.16
C ILE A 699 1.96 -7.11 -9.49
N LYS A 700 2.37 -6.94 -10.75
CA LYS A 700 3.03 -5.72 -11.25
C LYS A 700 2.11 -4.51 -11.06
N LEU A 701 0.88 -4.56 -11.59
CA LEU A 701 -0.09 -3.47 -11.46
C LEU A 701 -0.41 -3.08 -10.01
N ALA A 702 -0.50 -4.07 -9.11
CA ALA A 702 -0.82 -3.81 -7.70
C ALA A 702 0.33 -3.13 -6.92
N ASN A 703 1.57 -3.28 -7.40
CA ASN A 703 2.77 -2.80 -6.69
C ASN A 703 3.58 -1.78 -7.51
N GLU A 704 3.10 -1.37 -8.69
CA GLU A 704 3.85 -0.58 -9.65
C GLU A 704 4.34 0.73 -9.04
N ASP A 705 3.44 1.55 -8.50
CA ASP A 705 3.77 2.87 -7.93
C ASP A 705 4.91 2.79 -6.90
N VAL A 706 4.81 1.84 -5.96
CA VAL A 706 5.78 1.65 -4.87
C VAL A 706 7.13 1.17 -5.41
N LEU A 707 7.12 0.17 -6.28
CA LEU A 707 8.35 -0.41 -6.83
C LEU A 707 9.06 0.56 -7.79
N LYS A 708 8.31 1.33 -8.59
CA LYS A 708 8.86 2.37 -9.48
C LYS A 708 9.48 3.50 -8.69
N GLU A 709 8.85 3.96 -7.61
CA GLU A 709 9.41 4.98 -6.73
C GLU A 709 10.77 4.52 -6.14
N ASN A 710 10.81 3.29 -5.60
CA ASN A 710 12.04 2.71 -5.05
C ASN A 710 13.12 2.50 -6.12
N PHE A 711 12.75 2.10 -7.33
CA PHE A 711 13.67 1.96 -8.47
C PHE A 711 14.24 3.32 -8.92
N ASN A 712 13.40 4.35 -9.04
CA ASN A 712 13.85 5.69 -9.39
C ASN A 712 14.84 6.25 -8.36
N LYS A 713 14.60 5.98 -7.07
CA LYS A 713 15.53 6.30 -5.98
C LYS A 713 16.86 5.57 -6.13
N TYR A 714 16.81 4.27 -6.45
CA TYR A 714 18.00 3.47 -6.72
C TYR A 714 18.85 4.05 -7.88
N ILE A 715 18.20 4.47 -8.98
CA ILE A 715 18.87 5.10 -10.12
C ILE A 715 19.43 6.49 -9.77
N ALA A 716 18.69 7.32 -9.04
CA ALA A 716 19.17 8.63 -8.61
C ALA A 716 20.43 8.48 -7.72
N MET A 717 20.46 7.52 -6.80
CA MET A 717 21.65 7.23 -5.99
C MET A 717 22.87 6.79 -6.84
N LYS A 718 22.65 6.20 -8.02
CA LYS A 718 23.69 5.80 -8.97
C LYS A 718 24.31 6.99 -9.70
N SER A 719 23.50 7.98 -10.11
CA SER A 719 24.00 9.14 -10.88
C SER A 719 24.99 10.04 -10.13
N PHE A 720 25.07 9.92 -8.80
CA PHE A 720 26.01 10.67 -7.97
C PHE A 720 27.39 10.00 -7.81
N GLN A 721 27.62 8.82 -8.42
CA GLN A 721 28.87 8.05 -8.31
C GLN A 721 29.80 8.28 -9.50
N ASN A 722 30.54 9.39 -9.54
CA ASN A 722 31.57 9.59 -10.57
C ASN A 722 33.03 9.33 -10.13
N ASP A 723 33.34 9.03 -8.86
CA ASP A 723 34.77 8.95 -8.43
C ASP A 723 35.10 7.87 -7.38
N ILE A 724 34.58 6.64 -7.52
CA ILE A 724 35.04 5.53 -6.67
C ILE A 724 35.27 4.27 -7.50
N SER A 725 36.57 4.04 -7.77
CA SER A 725 37.21 2.84 -8.29
C SER A 725 36.37 1.57 -8.25
N GLU A 726 36.06 1.07 -9.44
CA GLU A 726 35.61 -0.27 -9.75
C GLU A 726 36.46 -1.29 -8.99
N MET A 727 35.86 -2.01 -8.03
CA MET A 727 36.44 -3.29 -7.64
C MET A 727 36.22 -4.23 -8.80
N ASP A 728 37.32 -4.54 -9.47
CA ASP A 728 37.46 -5.53 -10.52
C ASP A 728 36.93 -6.89 -10.02
N ILE A 729 35.76 -7.30 -10.52
CA ILE A 729 35.16 -8.63 -10.27
C ILE A 729 35.35 -9.49 -11.53
N GLU A 730 36.50 -9.38 -12.20
CA GLU A 730 36.85 -10.32 -13.26
C GLU A 730 37.65 -11.49 -12.70
N GLY A 731 36.99 -12.66 -12.65
CA GLY A 731 37.64 -13.95 -12.60
C GLY A 731 37.70 -14.64 -11.23
N LYS A 732 36.65 -15.44 -10.93
CA LYS A 732 36.73 -16.84 -10.45
C LYS A 732 35.39 -17.33 -9.85
N THR A 733 34.87 -18.40 -10.46
CA THR A 733 33.84 -19.36 -9.99
C THR A 733 33.01 -19.05 -8.72
N SER A 734 31.71 -18.94 -8.94
CA SER A 734 30.63 -18.29 -8.18
C SER A 734 30.15 -18.93 -6.86
N VAL A 735 30.92 -19.77 -6.16
CA VAL A 735 30.46 -20.36 -4.88
C VAL A 735 31.34 -19.98 -3.68
N GLN A 736 32.61 -19.66 -3.88
CA GLN A 736 33.50 -19.17 -2.80
C GLN A 736 33.41 -17.65 -2.58
N LEU A 737 32.87 -16.91 -3.55
CA LEU A 737 32.62 -15.47 -3.46
C LEU A 737 31.46 -15.12 -2.53
N LEU A 738 30.38 -15.91 -2.47
CA LEU A 738 29.17 -15.59 -1.68
C LEU A 738 29.43 -15.47 -0.17
N ASN A 739 30.26 -16.34 0.41
CA ASN A 739 30.61 -16.28 1.83
C ASN A 739 31.59 -15.12 2.14
N ASN A 740 32.46 -14.77 1.20
CA ASN A 740 33.33 -13.60 1.29
C ASN A 740 32.57 -12.28 1.02
N ILE A 741 31.54 -12.30 0.18
CA ILE A 741 30.67 -11.16 -0.12
C ILE A 741 29.76 -10.86 1.06
N VAL A 742 29.17 -11.85 1.75
CA VAL A 742 28.34 -11.60 2.94
C VAL A 742 29.19 -11.07 4.12
N SER A 743 30.41 -11.56 4.29
CA SER A 743 31.34 -11.03 5.30
C SER A 743 31.93 -9.66 4.91
N ASN A 744 32.21 -9.42 3.63
CA ASN A 744 32.65 -8.10 3.12
C ASN A 744 31.51 -7.08 3.01
N ILE A 745 30.25 -7.48 2.82
CA ILE A 745 29.07 -6.59 2.86
C ILE A 745 28.90 -6.08 4.29
N ASN A 746 29.02 -6.93 5.30
CA ASN A 746 28.98 -6.50 6.70
C ASN A 746 30.16 -5.58 7.07
N LYS A 747 31.34 -5.79 6.47
CA LYS A 747 32.53 -4.93 6.65
C LYS A 747 32.42 -3.59 5.89
N SER A 748 31.97 -3.61 4.64
CA SER A 748 31.82 -2.43 3.76
C SER A 748 30.61 -1.56 4.08
N MET A 749 29.57 -2.11 4.72
CA MET A 749 28.48 -1.31 5.33
C MET A 749 28.98 -0.38 6.46
N GLY A 750 30.18 -0.64 7.01
CA GLY A 750 30.87 0.25 7.94
C GLY A 750 31.69 1.36 7.26
N GLU A 751 32.16 1.14 6.03
CA GLU A 751 33.19 1.97 5.38
C GLU A 751 32.63 3.00 4.37
N LYS A 752 31.48 2.74 3.70
CA LYS A 752 30.85 3.68 2.75
C LYS A 752 29.31 3.71 2.86
N PRO A 753 28.72 4.73 3.51
CA PRO A 753 27.29 4.76 3.85
C PRO A 753 26.37 4.84 2.62
N GLN A 754 26.74 5.57 1.56
CA GLN A 754 25.98 5.62 0.32
C GLN A 754 25.90 4.25 -0.38
N TYR A 755 27.00 3.48 -0.39
CA TYR A 755 27.04 2.14 -0.97
C TYR A 755 26.14 1.16 -0.21
N ALA A 756 26.15 1.22 1.13
CA ALA A 756 25.27 0.43 1.97
C ALA A 756 23.79 0.70 1.68
N GLN A 757 23.40 1.98 1.53
CA GLN A 757 22.02 2.35 1.23
C GLN A 757 21.56 1.90 -0.16
N LYS A 758 22.41 2.03 -1.18
CA LYS A 758 22.11 1.52 -2.53
C LYS A 758 21.74 0.04 -2.51
N VAL A 759 22.57 -0.78 -1.88
CA VAL A 759 22.35 -2.24 -1.78
C VAL A 759 21.10 -2.56 -0.96
N ILE A 760 20.84 -1.80 0.11
CA ILE A 760 19.62 -1.97 0.92
C ILE A 760 18.36 -1.66 0.11
N VAL A 761 18.34 -0.55 -0.66
CA VAL A 761 17.19 -0.20 -1.51
C VAL A 761 16.95 -1.27 -2.57
N LEU A 762 18.01 -1.74 -3.24
CA LEU A 762 17.92 -2.81 -4.22
C LEU A 762 17.37 -4.11 -3.61
N ARG A 763 17.94 -4.59 -2.50
CA ARG A 763 17.47 -5.79 -1.80
C ARG A 763 16.02 -5.64 -1.32
N GLY A 764 15.61 -4.44 -0.93
CA GLY A 764 14.22 -4.12 -0.61
C GLY A 764 13.27 -4.35 -1.79
N ILE A 765 13.63 -3.85 -2.97
CA ILE A 765 12.86 -4.07 -4.22
C ILE A 765 12.76 -5.57 -4.52
N LEU A 766 13.90 -6.27 -4.53
CA LEU A 766 13.96 -7.70 -4.86
C LEU A 766 13.18 -8.56 -3.87
N SER A 767 13.30 -8.27 -2.57
CA SER A 767 12.56 -8.96 -1.52
C SER A 767 11.04 -8.76 -1.69
N LYS A 768 10.60 -7.56 -2.05
CA LYS A 768 9.18 -7.26 -2.24
C LYS A 768 8.61 -8.00 -3.45
N ILE A 769 9.32 -8.00 -4.59
CA ILE A 769 8.93 -8.75 -5.78
C ILE A 769 8.80 -10.25 -5.46
N LEU A 770 9.80 -10.80 -4.76
CA LEU A 770 9.81 -12.21 -4.37
C LEU A 770 8.66 -12.57 -3.42
N GLU A 771 8.41 -11.77 -2.37
CA GLU A 771 7.32 -12.02 -1.43
C GLU A 771 5.95 -11.95 -2.13
N GLU A 772 5.72 -10.97 -3.00
CA GLU A 772 4.46 -10.83 -3.75
C GLU A 772 4.27 -11.99 -4.75
N PHE A 773 5.32 -12.39 -5.47
CA PHE A 773 5.26 -13.54 -6.38
C PHE A 773 4.90 -14.84 -5.65
N LEU A 774 5.52 -15.10 -4.50
CA LEU A 774 5.34 -16.36 -3.79
C LEU A 774 4.06 -16.39 -2.94
N ARG A 775 3.76 -15.32 -2.19
CA ARG A 775 2.80 -15.35 -1.07
C ARG A 775 1.62 -14.38 -1.19
N ASN A 776 1.48 -13.61 -2.27
CA ASN A 776 0.33 -12.73 -2.44
C ASN A 776 -1.00 -13.53 -2.36
N GLU A 777 -1.90 -13.11 -1.48
CA GLU A 777 -3.13 -13.84 -1.14
C GLU A 777 -4.06 -14.07 -2.34
N LYS A 778 -4.01 -13.20 -3.35
CA LYS A 778 -4.91 -13.24 -4.52
C LYS A 778 -4.23 -13.75 -5.79
N TYR A 779 -2.97 -13.39 -5.99
CA TYR A 779 -2.27 -13.51 -7.28
C TYR A 779 -0.97 -14.30 -7.20
N GLY A 780 -0.49 -14.62 -5.99
CA GLY A 780 0.78 -15.29 -5.77
C GLY A 780 0.70 -16.81 -5.92
N MET A 781 1.85 -17.46 -6.13
CA MET A 781 1.97 -18.89 -6.39
C MET A 781 1.34 -19.75 -5.28
N ASN A 782 1.51 -19.37 -4.00
CA ASN A 782 0.98 -20.13 -2.86
C ASN A 782 -0.55 -20.25 -2.89
N THR A 783 -1.26 -19.24 -3.41
CA THR A 783 -2.72 -19.26 -3.54
C THR A 783 -3.17 -20.35 -4.51
N TYR A 784 -2.44 -20.55 -5.60
CA TYR A 784 -2.73 -21.61 -6.57
C TYR A 784 -2.32 -22.99 -6.03
N LEU A 785 -1.15 -23.08 -5.38
CA LEU A 785 -0.71 -24.31 -4.71
C LEU A 785 -1.72 -24.76 -3.64
N SER A 786 -2.24 -23.85 -2.82
CA SER A 786 -3.21 -24.19 -1.77
C SER A 786 -4.57 -24.59 -2.37
N SER A 787 -5.15 -23.73 -3.22
CA SER A 787 -6.54 -23.88 -3.67
C SER A 787 -6.75 -24.94 -4.74
N ARG A 788 -5.75 -25.21 -5.60
CA ARG A 788 -5.93 -26.07 -6.80
C ARG A 788 -5.24 -27.42 -6.72
N ILE A 789 -4.25 -27.57 -5.84
CA ILE A 789 -3.41 -28.77 -5.74
C ILE A 789 -3.51 -29.37 -4.33
N ARG A 790 -3.17 -28.61 -3.29
CA ARG A 790 -3.05 -29.10 -1.90
C ARG A 790 -4.40 -29.49 -1.30
N HIS A 791 -5.44 -28.67 -1.47
CA HIS A 791 -6.77 -28.95 -0.96
C HIS A 791 -7.61 -29.75 -1.96
N GLY A 792 -7.96 -30.99 -1.59
CA GLY A 792 -8.87 -31.86 -2.35
C GLY A 792 -8.25 -32.56 -3.56
N TYR A 793 -7.56 -31.86 -4.46
CA TYR A 793 -7.09 -32.45 -5.72
C TYR A 793 -5.98 -33.49 -5.52
N CYS A 794 -4.96 -33.19 -4.70
CA CYS A 794 -3.90 -34.14 -4.36
C CYS A 794 -4.43 -35.43 -3.72
N ASP A 795 -5.38 -35.33 -2.77
CA ASP A 795 -6.00 -36.53 -2.19
C ASP A 795 -6.77 -37.31 -3.24
N THR A 796 -7.60 -36.60 -4.01
CA THR A 796 -8.53 -37.23 -4.95
C THR A 796 -7.76 -37.97 -6.03
N GLN A 797 -6.76 -37.35 -6.66
CA GLN A 797 -6.01 -38.01 -7.73
C GLN A 797 -5.18 -39.19 -7.25
N LEU A 798 -4.46 -39.04 -6.13
CA LEU A 798 -3.59 -40.11 -5.63
C LEU A 798 -4.34 -41.25 -4.92
N THR A 799 -5.65 -41.09 -4.63
CA THR A 799 -6.43 -42.14 -3.93
C THR A 799 -7.64 -42.68 -4.69
N LYS A 800 -8.11 -42.01 -5.74
CA LYS A 800 -9.33 -42.35 -6.49
C LYS A 800 -9.32 -43.79 -7.02
N MET A 801 -8.20 -44.26 -7.58
CA MET A 801 -8.09 -45.63 -8.10
C MET A 801 -8.34 -46.70 -7.03
N PHE A 802 -7.91 -46.44 -5.79
CA PHE A 802 -8.13 -47.35 -4.67
C PHE A 802 -9.57 -47.26 -4.13
N ARG A 803 -10.14 -46.04 -4.07
CA ARG A 803 -11.53 -45.84 -3.61
C ARG A 803 -12.55 -46.48 -4.55
N GLN A 804 -12.38 -46.33 -5.87
CA GLN A 804 -13.28 -46.93 -6.86
C GLN A 804 -13.34 -48.46 -6.83
N LYS A 805 -12.31 -49.10 -6.25
CA LYS A 805 -12.22 -50.54 -6.09
C LYS A 805 -12.39 -50.99 -4.64
N ASN A 806 -12.92 -50.12 -3.78
CA ASN A 806 -13.22 -50.38 -2.37
C ASN A 806 -12.00 -50.90 -1.56
N LEU A 807 -10.77 -50.49 -1.94
CA LEU A 807 -9.54 -50.92 -1.26
C LEU A 807 -9.16 -50.01 -0.07
N LEU A 808 -9.68 -48.77 -0.01
CA LEU A 808 -9.48 -47.86 1.11
C LEU A 808 -10.65 -47.91 2.08
N LEU A 809 -10.34 -47.89 3.38
CA LEU A 809 -11.33 -47.87 4.45
C LEU A 809 -11.76 -46.43 4.81
N VAL A 810 -12.96 -46.28 5.37
CA VAL A 810 -13.47 -44.97 5.83
C VAL A 810 -13.17 -44.81 7.31
N SER A 811 -12.50 -43.71 7.69
CA SER A 811 -12.23 -43.40 9.09
C SER A 811 -13.44 -42.76 9.77
N SER A 812 -13.73 -43.12 11.02
CA SER A 812 -14.51 -42.25 11.91
C SER A 812 -13.67 -41.07 12.40
N THR A 813 -14.26 -39.89 12.50
CA THR A 813 -13.57 -38.65 12.92
C THR A 813 -13.21 -38.68 14.41
N GLY A 814 -11.91 -38.56 14.74
CA GLY A 814 -11.37 -38.44 16.12
C GLY A 814 -9.91 -38.92 16.25
N GLU A 815 -9.20 -38.52 17.31
CA GLU A 815 -7.75 -38.75 17.54
C GLU A 815 -7.35 -40.24 17.58
N ASN A 816 -8.28 -41.15 17.87
CA ASN A 816 -8.11 -42.59 17.70
C ASN A 816 -8.77 -43.05 16.39
N LYS A 817 -8.08 -42.91 15.24
CA LYS A 817 -8.57 -43.37 13.92
C LYS A 817 -8.90 -44.88 13.95
N LYS A 818 -10.16 -45.23 14.24
CA LYS A 818 -10.71 -46.57 14.00
C LYS A 818 -11.19 -46.62 12.56
N TYR A 819 -10.47 -47.33 11.69
CA TYR A 819 -10.93 -47.57 10.34
C TYR A 819 -12.09 -48.56 10.38
N ASN A 820 -13.25 -48.14 9.88
CA ASN A 820 -14.37 -49.04 9.66
C ASN A 820 -14.34 -49.53 8.22
N VAL A 821 -14.73 -50.79 8.04
CA VAL A 821 -14.82 -51.34 6.70
C VAL A 821 -15.98 -50.64 6.00
N SER A 822 -15.87 -50.38 4.70
CA SER A 822 -16.97 -49.82 3.93
C SER A 822 -18.20 -50.73 4.06
N GLN A 823 -19.41 -50.15 4.10
CA GLN A 823 -20.69 -50.89 4.08
C GLN A 823 -20.73 -52.01 3.02
N TYR A 824 -19.99 -51.82 1.91
CA TYR A 824 -19.82 -52.77 0.83
C TYR A 824 -19.22 -54.13 1.23
N TRP A 825 -18.25 -54.16 2.14
CA TRP A 825 -17.65 -55.42 2.60
C TRP A 825 -18.41 -55.97 3.81
N ASP A 826 -18.88 -55.09 4.71
CA ASP A 826 -19.71 -55.48 5.86
C ASP A 826 -20.97 -56.24 5.41
N SER A 827 -21.60 -55.85 4.28
CA SER A 827 -22.78 -56.54 3.75
C SER A 827 -22.52 -57.93 3.15
N LYS A 828 -21.25 -58.35 3.03
CA LYS A 828 -20.84 -59.62 2.40
C LYS A 828 -20.41 -60.68 3.41
N ILE A 829 -20.58 -60.45 4.71
CA ILE A 829 -19.99 -61.27 5.79
C ILE A 829 -21.07 -61.82 6.72
N ASN A 830 -20.96 -63.11 7.04
CA ASN A 830 -21.83 -63.83 7.98
C ASN A 830 -21.14 -64.02 9.35
N GLU A 831 -21.92 -64.27 10.42
CA GLU A 831 -21.42 -64.43 11.80
C GLU A 831 -20.35 -65.53 11.98
N THR A 832 -20.34 -66.55 11.11
CA THR A 832 -19.36 -67.64 11.14
C THR A 832 -17.97 -67.26 10.59
N GLN A 833 -17.81 -66.06 10.02
CA GLN A 833 -16.60 -65.58 9.32
C GLN A 833 -15.83 -64.48 10.08
N GLU A 834 -16.21 -64.19 11.34
CA GLU A 834 -15.78 -62.98 12.06
C GLU A 834 -14.25 -62.90 12.30
N LYS A 835 -13.60 -64.05 12.56
CA LYS A 835 -12.15 -64.10 12.84
C LYS A 835 -11.31 -63.74 11.61
N ASP A 836 -11.61 -64.35 10.46
CA ASP A 836 -10.91 -64.09 9.19
C ASP A 836 -11.18 -62.65 8.73
N TYR A 837 -12.40 -62.15 8.96
CA TYR A 837 -12.76 -60.78 8.66
C TYR A 837 -11.98 -59.74 9.47
N ARG A 838 -11.70 -59.99 10.75
CA ARG A 838 -10.86 -59.11 11.57
C ARG A 838 -9.43 -58.98 11.01
N ILE A 839 -8.87 -60.06 10.47
CA ILE A 839 -7.52 -60.06 9.88
C ILE A 839 -7.53 -59.33 8.53
N LEU A 840 -8.59 -59.50 7.73
CA LEU A 840 -8.82 -58.73 6.51
C LEU A 840 -8.91 -57.23 6.78
N LYS A 841 -9.74 -56.83 7.76
CA LYS A 841 -9.90 -55.44 8.20
C LYS A 841 -8.57 -54.83 8.65
N LYS A 842 -7.76 -55.57 9.40
CA LYS A 842 -6.41 -55.13 9.80
C LYS A 842 -5.50 -54.87 8.59
N SER A 843 -5.49 -55.78 7.62
CA SER A 843 -4.67 -55.67 6.41
C SER A 843 -5.05 -54.46 5.54
N LEU A 844 -6.35 -54.21 5.35
CA LEU A 844 -6.86 -53.04 4.62
C LEU A 844 -6.65 -51.71 5.40
N SER A 845 -6.71 -51.76 6.74
CA SER A 845 -6.42 -50.59 7.58
C SER A 845 -4.96 -50.17 7.49
N GLU A 846 -4.03 -51.13 7.54
CA GLU A 846 -2.60 -50.87 7.38
C GLU A 846 -2.27 -50.32 5.99
N PHE A 847 -2.90 -50.86 4.94
CA PHE A 847 -2.81 -50.34 3.58
C PHE A 847 -3.30 -48.88 3.48
N THR A 848 -4.51 -48.61 4.00
CA THR A 848 -5.12 -47.27 4.00
C THR A 848 -4.23 -46.25 4.73
N LEU A 849 -3.71 -46.61 5.91
CA LEU A 849 -2.85 -45.72 6.70
C LEU A 849 -1.55 -45.38 5.96
N LYS A 850 -0.91 -46.36 5.29
CA LYS A 850 0.33 -46.12 4.53
C LYS A 850 0.10 -45.17 3.34
N ILE A 851 -1.00 -45.33 2.62
CA ILE A 851 -1.38 -44.43 1.52
C ILE A 851 -1.68 -43.02 2.04
N GLU A 852 -2.52 -42.88 3.08
CA GLU A 852 -2.85 -41.57 3.66
C GLU A 852 -1.61 -40.85 4.21
N ARG A 853 -0.69 -41.57 4.86
CA ARG A 853 0.58 -41.00 5.35
C ARG A 853 1.42 -40.44 4.21
N LYS A 854 1.57 -41.19 3.11
CA LYS A 854 2.37 -40.72 1.97
C LYS A 854 1.72 -39.51 1.27
N VAL A 855 0.40 -39.50 1.14
CA VAL A 855 -0.33 -38.34 0.61
C VAL A 855 -0.19 -37.13 1.53
N SER A 856 -0.23 -37.33 2.86
CA SER A 856 0.01 -36.27 3.83
C SER A 856 1.43 -35.71 3.72
N GLU A 857 2.45 -36.57 3.66
CA GLU A 857 3.86 -36.18 3.47
C GLU A 857 4.04 -35.29 2.24
N ILE A 858 3.49 -35.69 1.09
CA ILE A 858 3.56 -34.92 -0.16
C ILE A 858 2.94 -33.51 0.03
N LYS A 859 1.82 -33.41 0.75
CA LYS A 859 1.15 -32.12 1.00
C LYS A 859 1.88 -31.23 2.00
N THR A 860 2.39 -31.81 3.08
CA THR A 860 2.93 -31.05 4.22
C THR A 860 4.43 -30.81 4.11
N GLU A 861 5.15 -31.61 3.33
CA GLU A 861 6.61 -31.53 3.21
C GLU A 861 7.07 -31.18 1.79
N TRP A 862 6.35 -31.57 0.73
CA TRP A 862 6.79 -31.33 -0.65
C TRP A 862 6.14 -30.07 -1.23
N ILE A 863 4.81 -29.96 -1.17
CA ILE A 863 4.02 -28.86 -1.77
C ILE A 863 3.88 -27.66 -0.79
N GLN A 864 5.01 -27.26 -0.20
CA GLN A 864 5.13 -26.10 0.69
C GLN A 864 6.28 -25.19 0.23
N ILE A 865 6.09 -23.87 0.39
CA ILE A 865 7.10 -22.85 0.08
C ILE A 865 8.00 -22.65 1.30
N LYS A 866 9.30 -22.80 1.12
CA LYS A 866 10.34 -22.52 2.09
C LYS A 866 11.08 -21.24 1.68
N LEU A 867 10.83 -20.16 2.41
CA LEU A 867 11.49 -18.86 2.24
C LEU A 867 12.56 -18.63 3.31
N TYR A 868 12.38 -19.23 4.49
CA TYR A 868 13.33 -19.12 5.61
C TYR A 868 13.92 -20.49 5.97
N PRO A 869 15.14 -20.55 6.55
CA PRO A 869 15.80 -21.81 6.91
C PRO A 869 14.98 -22.71 7.84
N ASN A 870 14.12 -22.12 8.67
CA ASN A 870 13.30 -22.82 9.68
C ASN A 870 11.99 -23.39 9.10
N GLU A 871 11.68 -23.14 7.82
CA GLU A 871 10.49 -23.66 7.14
C GLU A 871 10.79 -24.98 6.43
N SER A 872 9.79 -25.86 6.33
CA SER A 872 9.85 -27.10 5.55
C SER A 872 9.13 -26.96 4.21
N GLY A 873 9.69 -27.54 3.15
CA GLY A 873 9.13 -27.45 1.79
C GLY A 873 10.16 -27.73 0.71
N MET A 874 9.76 -28.38 -0.39
CA MET A 874 10.63 -28.57 -1.56
C MET A 874 10.72 -27.32 -2.45
N PHE A 875 9.77 -26.38 -2.34
CA PHE A 875 9.85 -25.08 -2.99
C PHE A 875 10.78 -24.15 -2.20
N ASP A 876 12.10 -24.40 -2.28
CA ASP A 876 13.14 -23.70 -1.51
C ASP A 876 13.64 -22.43 -2.22
N TYR A 877 13.38 -21.28 -1.61
CA TYR A 877 13.78 -19.94 -2.02
C TYR A 877 14.69 -19.26 -0.99
N SER A 878 15.22 -20.00 -0.01
CA SER A 878 15.95 -19.41 1.12
C SER A 878 17.22 -18.62 0.73
N ASN A 879 17.84 -18.95 -0.41
CA ASN A 879 19.03 -18.27 -0.93
C ASN A 879 18.78 -17.35 -2.13
N ILE A 880 17.57 -17.34 -2.68
CA ILE A 880 17.28 -16.70 -3.98
C ILE A 880 17.52 -15.19 -3.96
N LEU A 881 17.31 -14.53 -2.82
CA LEU A 881 17.49 -13.09 -2.69
C LEU A 881 18.96 -12.66 -2.88
N ASN A 882 19.90 -13.50 -2.44
CA ASN A 882 21.33 -13.24 -2.61
C ASN A 882 21.74 -13.44 -4.06
N GLU A 883 21.23 -14.48 -4.71
CA GLU A 883 21.46 -14.75 -6.14
C GLU A 883 20.90 -13.61 -7.02
N LEU A 884 19.68 -13.16 -6.75
CA LEU A 884 19.06 -12.03 -7.44
C LEU A 884 19.86 -10.73 -7.28
N THR A 885 20.47 -10.50 -6.10
CA THR A 885 21.28 -9.29 -5.88
C THR A 885 22.52 -9.29 -6.78
N ILE A 886 23.14 -10.45 -6.99
CA ILE A 886 24.30 -10.61 -7.89
C ILE A 886 23.84 -10.50 -9.34
N TYR A 887 22.81 -11.26 -9.71
CA TYR A 887 22.24 -11.28 -11.05
C TYR A 887 21.86 -9.88 -11.56
N VAL A 888 21.22 -9.06 -10.71
CA VAL A 888 20.85 -7.69 -11.09
C VAL A 888 22.07 -6.78 -11.27
N ASN A 889 23.10 -6.93 -10.45
CA ASN A 889 24.34 -6.16 -10.64
C ASN A 889 25.01 -6.48 -11.99
N ASP A 890 24.96 -7.73 -12.45
CA ASP A 890 25.51 -8.15 -13.74
C ASP A 890 24.60 -7.70 -14.90
N PHE A 891 23.29 -7.90 -14.79
CA PHE A 891 22.28 -7.40 -15.75
C PHE A 891 22.35 -5.88 -15.96
N GLU A 892 22.74 -5.12 -14.93
CA GLU A 892 22.93 -3.67 -15.05
C GLU A 892 24.19 -3.26 -15.82
N LYS A 893 25.26 -4.06 -15.79
CA LYS A 893 26.45 -3.83 -16.62
C LYS A 893 26.13 -3.97 -18.10
N GLU A 894 25.14 -4.79 -18.43
CA GLU A 894 24.66 -5.06 -19.79
C GLU A 894 23.63 -4.03 -20.30
N GLY A 895 23.30 -2.99 -19.51
CA GLY A 895 22.52 -1.84 -19.99
C GLY A 895 21.04 -1.80 -19.61
N GLY A 896 20.58 -2.63 -18.66
CA GLY A 896 19.21 -2.54 -18.11
C GLY A 896 18.95 -1.19 -17.39
N LYS A 897 18.08 -0.34 -17.96
CA LYS A 897 17.86 1.04 -17.46
C LYS A 897 16.44 1.35 -16.97
N THR A 898 15.47 0.47 -17.18
CA THR A 898 14.06 0.74 -16.83
C THR A 898 13.53 -0.20 -15.76
N PHE A 899 12.52 0.25 -15.02
CA PHE A 899 11.84 -0.57 -14.03
C PHE A 899 11.23 -1.84 -14.65
N ASP A 900 10.64 -1.72 -15.84
CA ASP A 900 10.02 -2.86 -16.54
C ASP A 900 11.05 -3.95 -16.86
N MET A 901 12.20 -3.55 -17.39
CA MET A 901 13.31 -4.47 -17.67
C MET A 901 13.82 -5.17 -16.41
N LEU A 902 14.00 -4.43 -15.31
CA LEU A 902 14.40 -5.03 -14.03
C LEU A 902 13.35 -6.02 -13.53
N PHE A 903 12.08 -5.63 -13.51
CA PHE A 903 10.99 -6.45 -13.00
C PHE A 903 10.86 -7.74 -13.81
N ASP A 904 10.84 -7.65 -15.14
CA ASP A 904 10.66 -8.79 -16.03
C ASP A 904 11.88 -9.75 -15.92
N SER A 905 13.10 -9.20 -15.83
CA SER A 905 14.34 -9.97 -15.61
C SER A 905 14.33 -10.74 -14.29
N VAL A 906 13.95 -10.08 -13.18
CA VAL A 906 13.84 -10.72 -11.86
C VAL A 906 12.75 -11.81 -11.86
N ILE A 907 11.60 -11.56 -12.49
CA ILE A 907 10.54 -12.57 -12.62
C ILE A 907 11.01 -13.78 -13.43
N ASN A 908 11.72 -13.56 -14.54
CA ASN A 908 12.26 -14.64 -15.34
C ASN A 908 13.26 -15.49 -14.55
N TYR A 909 14.12 -14.87 -13.75
CA TYR A 909 15.04 -15.58 -12.87
C TYR A 909 14.28 -16.43 -11.83
N ILE A 910 13.26 -15.87 -11.17
CA ILE A 910 12.44 -16.60 -10.20
C ILE A 910 11.73 -17.79 -10.85
N TRP A 911 11.20 -17.62 -12.07
CA TRP A 911 10.58 -18.72 -12.81
C TRP A 911 11.58 -19.80 -13.21
N SER A 912 12.77 -19.43 -13.68
CA SER A 912 13.82 -20.40 -14.00
C SER A 912 14.21 -21.24 -12.78
N HIS A 913 14.30 -20.62 -11.61
CA HIS A 913 14.53 -21.34 -10.35
C HIS A 913 13.36 -22.26 -9.99
N THR A 914 12.13 -21.78 -10.19
CA THR A 914 10.90 -22.54 -9.97
C THR A 914 10.85 -23.78 -10.87
N ASP A 915 11.24 -23.68 -12.14
CA ASP A 915 11.24 -24.79 -13.10
C ASP A 915 12.18 -25.92 -12.66
N SER A 916 13.35 -25.59 -12.12
CA SER A 916 14.27 -26.57 -11.52
C SER A 916 13.65 -27.31 -10.33
N ILE A 917 12.88 -26.60 -9.49
CA ILE A 917 12.17 -27.21 -8.36
C ILE A 917 11.07 -28.14 -8.85
N LEU A 918 10.29 -27.70 -9.83
CA LEU A 918 9.20 -28.46 -10.41
C LEU A 918 9.70 -29.78 -11.02
N GLU A 919 10.83 -29.75 -11.71
CA GLU A 919 11.48 -30.94 -12.25
C GLU A 919 11.86 -31.95 -11.15
N LYS A 920 12.48 -31.48 -10.06
CA LYS A 920 12.83 -32.32 -8.91
C LYS A 920 11.60 -33.00 -8.30
N ILE A 921 10.47 -32.29 -8.20
CA ILE A 921 9.22 -32.85 -7.69
C ILE A 921 8.69 -33.93 -8.63
N ARG A 922 8.70 -33.71 -9.96
CA ARG A 922 8.25 -34.69 -10.96
C ARG A 922 9.08 -35.98 -10.90
N CYS A 923 10.40 -35.88 -10.87
CA CYS A 923 11.29 -37.04 -10.72
C CYS A 923 10.95 -37.81 -9.43
N ARG A 924 10.82 -37.10 -8.31
CA ARG A 924 10.52 -37.73 -7.02
C ARG A 924 9.15 -38.43 -6.98
N LEU A 925 8.12 -37.86 -7.63
CA LEU A 925 6.81 -38.52 -7.77
C LEU A 925 6.91 -39.82 -8.58
N ASN A 926 7.59 -39.79 -9.71
CA ASN A 926 7.70 -40.93 -10.62
C ASN A 926 8.62 -42.04 -10.07
N ASP A 927 9.68 -41.69 -9.35
CA ASP A 927 10.67 -42.67 -8.88
C ASP A 927 10.33 -43.20 -7.48
N GLU A 928 9.90 -42.32 -6.57
CA GLU A 928 9.69 -42.66 -5.16
C GLU A 928 8.24 -43.12 -4.90
N VAL A 929 7.25 -42.33 -5.31
CA VAL A 929 5.84 -42.59 -4.97
C VAL A 929 5.28 -43.78 -5.74
N LEU A 930 5.63 -43.90 -7.03
CA LEU A 930 5.22 -45.04 -7.85
C LEU A 930 5.75 -46.35 -7.27
N LYS A 931 7.05 -46.41 -6.97
CA LYS A 931 7.68 -47.57 -6.36
C LYS A 931 7.04 -47.89 -5.00
N TYR A 932 6.83 -46.88 -4.17
CA TYR A 932 6.19 -47.03 -2.86
C TYR A 932 4.77 -47.62 -2.96
N TYR A 933 3.94 -47.13 -3.88
CA TYR A 933 2.57 -47.63 -4.07
C TYR A 933 2.56 -49.06 -4.60
N MET A 934 3.46 -49.39 -5.52
CA MET A 934 3.61 -50.75 -6.04
C MET A 934 4.05 -51.73 -4.96
N ASP A 935 4.98 -51.34 -4.09
CA ASP A 935 5.45 -52.19 -3.00
C ASP A 935 4.38 -52.41 -1.93
N ILE A 936 3.58 -51.39 -1.60
CA ILE A 936 2.45 -51.54 -0.67
C ILE A 936 1.35 -52.42 -1.27
N LEU A 937 1.04 -52.28 -2.57
CA LEU A 937 0.09 -53.18 -3.23
C LEU A 937 0.57 -54.64 -3.24
N LYS A 938 1.86 -54.88 -3.47
CA LYS A 938 2.46 -56.23 -3.37
C LYS A 938 2.35 -56.78 -1.94
N GLN A 939 2.62 -55.97 -0.92
CA GLN A 939 2.46 -56.36 0.48
C GLN A 939 1.02 -56.73 0.82
N LEU A 940 0.05 -55.91 0.36
CA LEU A 940 -1.37 -56.20 0.54
C LEU A 940 -1.73 -57.52 -0.15
N GLU A 941 -1.32 -57.71 -1.40
CA GLU A 941 -1.58 -58.95 -2.15
C GLU A 941 -1.03 -60.19 -1.44
N LEU A 942 0.19 -60.14 -0.93
CA LEU A 942 0.80 -61.23 -0.16
C LEU A 942 0.03 -61.55 1.12
N ASN A 943 -0.42 -60.51 1.84
CA ASN A 943 -1.19 -60.68 3.07
C ASN A 943 -2.58 -61.26 2.80
N ILE A 944 -3.21 -60.87 1.70
CA ILE A 944 -4.53 -61.38 1.26
C ILE A 944 -4.42 -62.82 0.75
N LYS A 945 -3.38 -63.16 -0.03
CA LYS A 945 -3.15 -64.53 -0.54
C LYS A 945 -2.92 -65.57 0.56
N LYS A 946 -2.39 -65.19 1.72
CA LYS A 946 -2.27 -66.06 2.91
C LYS A 946 -3.62 -66.53 3.46
N MET A 947 -4.73 -65.95 3.02
CA MET A 947 -6.09 -66.27 3.44
C MET A 947 -6.86 -67.11 2.41
N GLN A 948 -6.20 -67.74 1.43
CA GLN A 948 -6.87 -68.47 0.34
C GLN A 948 -7.69 -69.69 0.79
N ASP A 949 -7.33 -70.30 1.92
CA ASP A 949 -8.03 -71.47 2.51
C ASP A 949 -9.06 -71.08 3.59
N SER A 950 -9.45 -69.80 3.65
CA SER A 950 -10.35 -69.25 4.69
C SER A 950 -11.83 -69.34 4.32
N THR A 951 -12.68 -69.09 5.32
CA THR A 951 -14.15 -69.04 5.15
C THR A 951 -14.63 -67.87 4.27
N ILE A 952 -13.74 -66.92 3.94
CA ILE A 952 -14.02 -65.70 3.14
C ILE A 952 -13.38 -65.74 1.74
N LYS A 953 -13.08 -66.93 1.20
CA LYS A 953 -12.38 -67.13 -0.09
C LYS A 953 -12.90 -66.27 -1.26
N LYS A 954 -14.22 -66.14 -1.43
CA LYS A 954 -14.82 -65.30 -2.50
C LYS A 954 -14.46 -63.81 -2.38
N ILE A 955 -14.37 -63.30 -1.15
CA ILE A 955 -13.97 -61.90 -0.87
C ILE A 955 -12.47 -61.72 -1.17
N VAL A 956 -11.66 -62.71 -0.80
CA VAL A 956 -10.21 -62.74 -1.07
C VAL A 956 -9.92 -62.75 -2.58
N GLU A 957 -10.66 -63.54 -3.35
CA GLU A 957 -10.58 -63.57 -4.82
C GLU A 957 -10.96 -62.22 -5.44
N GLU A 958 -12.04 -61.59 -4.95
CA GLU A 958 -12.50 -60.28 -5.42
C GLU A 958 -11.50 -59.15 -5.11
N ILE A 959 -10.90 -59.14 -3.92
CA ILE A 959 -9.86 -58.17 -3.55
C ILE A 959 -8.59 -58.38 -4.38
N THR A 960 -8.20 -59.64 -4.63
CA THR A 960 -7.03 -59.97 -5.46
C THR A 960 -7.24 -59.51 -6.91
N ASN A 961 -8.44 -59.69 -7.45
CA ASN A 961 -8.81 -59.14 -8.76
C ASN A 961 -8.80 -57.60 -8.77
N ASN A 962 -9.35 -56.96 -7.73
CA ASN A 962 -9.32 -55.50 -7.60
C ASN A 962 -7.89 -54.95 -7.53
N ILE A 963 -6.98 -55.60 -6.78
CA ILE A 963 -5.56 -55.22 -6.73
C ILE A 963 -4.92 -55.32 -8.12
N THR A 964 -5.20 -56.41 -8.85
CA THR A 964 -4.65 -56.64 -10.20
C THR A 964 -5.12 -55.57 -11.20
N LEU A 965 -6.38 -55.15 -11.12
CA LEU A 965 -6.95 -54.09 -11.95
C LEU A 965 -6.47 -52.67 -11.57
N VAL A 966 -5.99 -52.46 -10.34
CA VAL A 966 -5.52 -51.15 -9.86
C VAL A 966 -4.06 -50.90 -10.20
N LYS A 967 -3.20 -51.93 -10.22
CA LYS A 967 -1.78 -51.81 -10.56
C LYS A 967 -1.50 -50.94 -11.81
N PRO A 968 -2.08 -51.20 -12.99
CA PRO A 968 -1.84 -50.36 -14.17
C PRO A 968 -2.44 -48.95 -14.06
N LYS A 969 -3.44 -48.74 -13.19
CA LYS A 969 -4.06 -47.42 -12.97
C LYS A 969 -3.26 -46.52 -12.03
N VAL A 970 -2.40 -47.10 -11.19
CA VAL A 970 -1.53 -46.33 -10.29
C VAL A 970 -0.52 -45.52 -11.09
N GLU A 971 0.07 -46.12 -12.12
CA GLU A 971 1.02 -45.45 -13.00
C GLU A 971 0.38 -44.26 -13.72
N GLY A 972 -0.81 -44.46 -14.31
CA GLY A 972 -1.57 -43.37 -14.92
C GLY A 972 -1.94 -42.25 -13.95
N ALA A 973 -2.38 -42.58 -12.72
CA ALA A 973 -2.74 -41.58 -11.71
C ALA A 973 -1.53 -40.74 -11.22
N ILE A 974 -0.36 -41.38 -11.10
CA ILE A 974 0.87 -40.68 -10.71
C ILE A 974 1.40 -39.81 -11.86
N GLN A 975 1.34 -40.30 -13.10
CA GLN A 975 1.70 -39.50 -14.28
C GLN A 975 0.76 -38.29 -14.44
N GLU A 976 -0.55 -38.48 -14.31
CA GLU A 976 -1.53 -37.38 -14.33
C GLU A 976 -1.27 -36.36 -13.22
N PHE A 977 -0.92 -36.81 -12.01
CA PHE A 977 -0.57 -35.90 -10.92
C PHE A 977 0.78 -35.22 -11.11
N SER A 978 1.78 -35.89 -11.69
CA SER A 978 3.08 -35.34 -12.05
C SER A 978 2.96 -34.25 -13.12
N ASN A 979 2.03 -34.42 -14.07
CA ASN A 979 1.74 -33.46 -15.13
C ASN A 979 1.24 -32.10 -14.62
N VAL A 980 0.77 -32.03 -13.36
CA VAL A 980 0.33 -30.80 -12.72
C VAL A 980 1.51 -29.87 -12.43
N PHE A 981 2.71 -30.43 -12.26
CA PHE A 981 3.95 -29.72 -11.93
C PHE A 981 4.74 -29.31 -13.18
N TYR A 982 4.12 -29.16 -14.33
CA TYR A 982 4.71 -28.39 -15.43
C TYR A 982 4.26 -26.94 -15.31
N LYS A 983 5.16 -26.01 -15.65
CA LYS A 983 4.79 -24.61 -15.88
C LYS A 983 3.82 -24.53 -17.04
N ASP A 984 2.85 -23.62 -16.95
CA ASP A 984 1.98 -23.27 -18.06
C ASP A 984 2.81 -22.57 -19.15
N ASP A 985 3.58 -23.33 -19.92
CA ASP A 985 3.82 -22.93 -21.29
C ASP A 985 2.54 -23.29 -22.02
N VAL A 986 1.69 -22.28 -22.22
CA VAL A 986 0.50 -22.40 -23.04
C VAL A 986 1.00 -22.80 -24.42
N GLU A 987 0.80 -24.05 -24.82
CA GLU A 987 0.88 -24.42 -26.24
C GLU A 987 -0.32 -23.79 -26.91
N TYR A 988 -0.15 -22.53 -27.31
CA TYR A 988 -1.11 -21.86 -28.15
C TYR A 988 -1.14 -22.61 -29.48
N GLN A 989 -2.33 -22.98 -29.95
CA GLN A 989 -2.47 -23.53 -31.29
C GLN A 989 -1.91 -22.52 -32.30
N ASP A 990 -0.98 -23.01 -33.13
CA ASP A 990 -0.51 -22.29 -34.29
C ASP A 990 -1.69 -21.83 -35.14
N PHE A 991 -1.55 -20.66 -35.75
CA PHE A 991 -2.60 -20.06 -36.56
C PHE A 991 -2.11 -19.73 -37.95
N THR A 992 -3.06 -19.69 -38.88
CA THR A 992 -2.85 -19.16 -40.23
C THR A 992 -3.38 -17.74 -40.32
N MET A 993 -2.88 -16.96 -41.28
CA MET A 993 -3.39 -15.60 -41.53
C MET A 993 -4.87 -15.59 -41.95
N SER A 994 -5.34 -16.68 -42.56
CA SER A 994 -6.77 -16.88 -42.85
C SER A 994 -7.60 -16.97 -41.58
N GLU A 995 -7.13 -17.69 -40.57
CA GLU A 995 -7.81 -17.79 -39.28
C GLU A 995 -7.76 -16.47 -38.50
N LEU A 996 -6.63 -15.76 -38.56
CA LEU A 996 -6.50 -14.43 -37.98
C LEU A 996 -7.57 -13.48 -38.54
N MET A 997 -7.73 -13.44 -39.86
CA MET A 997 -8.70 -12.55 -40.49
C MET A 997 -10.14 -12.95 -40.17
N MET A 998 -10.46 -14.25 -40.18
CA MET A 998 -11.78 -14.76 -39.81
C MET A 998 -12.17 -14.34 -38.39
N ILE A 999 -11.24 -14.39 -37.45
CA ILE A 999 -11.52 -14.02 -36.05
C ILE A 999 -11.55 -12.51 -35.88
N SER A 1000 -10.61 -11.77 -36.49
CA SER A 1000 -10.58 -10.31 -36.40
C SER A 1000 -11.87 -9.69 -36.95
N THR A 1001 -12.40 -10.22 -38.05
CA THR A 1001 -13.70 -9.80 -38.61
C THR A 1001 -14.88 -10.19 -37.72
N LYS A 1002 -14.85 -11.37 -37.09
CA LYS A 1002 -15.86 -11.77 -36.08
C LYS A 1002 -15.86 -10.84 -34.86
N ILE A 1003 -14.67 -10.46 -34.37
CA ILE A 1003 -14.51 -9.51 -33.26
C ILE A 1003 -15.05 -8.14 -33.67
N LEU A 1004 -14.67 -7.63 -34.84
CA LEU A 1004 -15.17 -6.37 -35.38
C LEU A 1004 -16.71 -6.37 -35.47
N ARG A 1005 -17.30 -7.46 -35.95
CA ARG A 1005 -18.75 -7.60 -36.06
C ARG A 1005 -19.46 -7.59 -34.71
N ASN A 1006 -18.83 -8.13 -33.67
CA ASN A 1006 -19.34 -8.07 -32.30
C ASN A 1006 -19.21 -6.68 -31.67
N LEU A 1007 -18.27 -5.85 -32.13
CA LEU A 1007 -18.01 -4.52 -31.55
C LEU A 1007 -18.97 -3.43 -32.05
N TYR A 1008 -19.45 -3.53 -33.30
CA TYR A 1008 -20.27 -2.48 -33.92
C TYR A 1008 -21.57 -3.06 -34.48
N SER A 1009 -22.70 -2.47 -34.07
CA SER A 1009 -24.07 -2.99 -34.24
C SER A 1009 -24.59 -3.08 -35.69
N ASN A 1010 -23.89 -2.54 -36.70
CA ASN A 1010 -24.34 -2.45 -38.10
C ASN A 1010 -23.25 -2.87 -39.13
N THR A 1011 -22.36 -3.78 -38.74
CA THR A 1011 -21.20 -4.21 -39.55
C THR A 1011 -21.48 -5.32 -40.55
N GLU A 1012 -22.67 -5.94 -40.50
CA GLU A 1012 -23.04 -7.06 -41.39
C GLU A 1012 -23.03 -6.64 -42.87
N ASN A 1013 -23.14 -5.34 -43.15
CA ASN A 1013 -23.22 -4.81 -44.50
C ASN A 1013 -21.93 -4.15 -45.01
N ILE A 1014 -20.80 -4.22 -44.27
CA ILE A 1014 -19.52 -3.71 -44.75
C ILE A 1014 -19.00 -4.63 -45.87
N ASN A 1015 -18.57 -4.04 -46.99
CA ASN A 1015 -18.04 -4.79 -48.11
C ASN A 1015 -16.56 -5.15 -47.88
N PHE A 1016 -16.32 -6.40 -47.43
CA PHE A 1016 -14.98 -6.95 -47.20
C PHE A 1016 -14.47 -7.71 -48.43
N LYS A 1017 -13.27 -7.35 -48.89
CA LYS A 1017 -12.52 -8.12 -49.89
C LYS A 1017 -11.22 -8.63 -49.26
N ASN A 1018 -11.10 -9.95 -49.12
CA ASN A 1018 -9.96 -10.58 -48.44
C ASN A 1018 -9.13 -11.40 -49.43
N ASN A 1019 -7.86 -11.06 -49.61
CA ASN A 1019 -6.90 -11.83 -50.43
C ASN A 1019 -5.75 -12.31 -49.55
N ILE A 1020 -5.86 -13.53 -49.02
CA ILE A 1020 -4.86 -14.10 -48.10
C ILE A 1020 -4.13 -15.22 -48.83
N GLU A 1021 -2.90 -14.94 -49.25
CA GLU A 1021 -2.07 -15.86 -50.04
C GLU A 1021 -0.98 -16.51 -49.18
N CYS A 1022 -0.74 -16.00 -47.96
CA CYS A 1022 0.20 -16.57 -47.00
C CYS A 1022 -0.25 -17.96 -46.49
N LYS A 1023 0.55 -18.99 -46.81
CA LYS A 1023 0.29 -20.39 -46.40
C LYS A 1023 1.04 -20.82 -45.14
N MET A 1024 1.83 -19.92 -44.55
CA MET A 1024 2.67 -20.20 -43.39
C MET A 1024 1.85 -20.37 -42.10
N LYS A 1025 2.39 -21.17 -41.17
CA LYS A 1025 1.86 -21.29 -39.81
C LYS A 1025 2.72 -20.48 -38.84
N PHE A 1026 2.04 -19.69 -38.02
CA PHE A 1026 2.64 -18.82 -37.03
C PHE A 1026 2.43 -19.41 -35.64
N SER A 1027 3.42 -19.29 -34.77
CA SER A 1027 3.29 -19.76 -33.39
C SER A 1027 2.11 -19.10 -32.71
N GLY A 1028 1.25 -19.91 -32.08
CA GLY A 1028 0.04 -19.40 -31.44
C GLY A 1028 0.30 -18.36 -30.33
N VAL A 1029 1.52 -18.29 -29.78
CA VAL A 1029 1.95 -17.29 -28.78
C VAL A 1029 1.74 -15.87 -29.31
N TYR A 1030 1.87 -15.70 -30.63
CA TYR A 1030 1.77 -14.39 -31.28
C TYR A 1030 0.34 -14.00 -31.66
N PHE A 1031 -0.64 -14.90 -31.52
CA PHE A 1031 -1.99 -14.70 -32.02
C PHE A 1031 -2.66 -13.45 -31.46
N ALA A 1032 -2.54 -13.21 -30.15
CA ALA A 1032 -3.14 -12.04 -29.50
C ALA A 1032 -2.55 -10.72 -30.03
N TYR A 1033 -1.23 -10.66 -30.26
CA TYR A 1033 -0.57 -9.46 -30.78
C TYR A 1033 -0.99 -9.16 -32.22
N PHE A 1034 -1.17 -10.18 -33.06
CA PHE A 1034 -1.70 -10.01 -34.41
C PHE A 1034 -3.18 -9.58 -34.40
N ILE A 1035 -3.99 -10.09 -33.47
CA ILE A 1035 -5.37 -9.60 -33.26
C ILE A 1035 -5.37 -8.13 -32.86
N ASP A 1036 -4.49 -7.73 -31.95
CA ASP A 1036 -4.39 -6.33 -31.51
C ASP A 1036 -4.01 -5.40 -32.67
N ILE A 1037 -3.07 -5.79 -33.53
CA ILE A 1037 -2.71 -5.05 -34.75
C ILE A 1037 -3.93 -4.91 -35.65
N MET A 1038 -4.64 -6.01 -35.94
CA MET A 1038 -5.84 -5.98 -36.78
C MET A 1038 -6.95 -5.11 -36.18
N MET A 1039 -7.14 -5.16 -34.87
CA MET A 1039 -8.17 -4.37 -34.20
C MET A 1039 -7.85 -2.88 -34.17
N ILE A 1040 -6.57 -2.50 -34.03
CA ILE A 1040 -6.15 -1.11 -34.18
C ILE A 1040 -6.47 -0.61 -35.60
N LEU A 1041 -6.14 -1.41 -36.62
CA LEU A 1041 -6.42 -1.06 -38.00
C LEU A 1041 -7.92 -0.91 -38.25
N PHE A 1042 -8.75 -1.86 -37.83
CA PHE A 1042 -10.19 -1.76 -38.01
C PHE A 1042 -10.82 -0.61 -37.23
N ASN A 1043 -10.41 -0.36 -35.98
CA ASN A 1043 -10.95 0.77 -35.22
C ASN A 1043 -10.62 2.10 -35.90
N ASN A 1044 -9.41 2.25 -36.45
CA ASN A 1044 -9.07 3.46 -37.23
C ASN A 1044 -9.99 3.63 -38.44
N VAL A 1045 -10.27 2.55 -39.18
CA VAL A 1045 -11.22 2.58 -40.29
C VAL A 1045 -12.61 2.98 -39.80
N MET A 1046 -13.09 2.38 -38.71
CA MET A 1046 -14.43 2.64 -38.16
C MET A 1046 -14.59 4.04 -37.57
N GLU A 1047 -13.55 4.61 -36.96
CA GLU A 1047 -13.58 5.96 -36.39
C GLU A 1047 -13.43 7.06 -37.44
N HIS A 1048 -12.72 6.78 -38.54
CA HIS A 1048 -12.29 7.81 -39.49
C HIS A 1048 -12.82 7.64 -40.92
N ASN A 1049 -13.77 6.73 -41.18
CA ASN A 1049 -14.35 6.56 -42.52
C ASN A 1049 -15.27 7.71 -42.96
N GLY A 1050 -15.92 8.41 -42.02
CA GLY A 1050 -16.80 9.55 -42.29
C GLY A 1050 -18.12 9.24 -43.02
N PHE A 1051 -18.54 7.98 -43.12
CA PHE A 1051 -19.83 7.59 -43.70
C PHE A 1051 -20.91 7.45 -42.62
N ASP A 1052 -22.10 8.01 -42.87
CA ASP A 1052 -23.29 7.75 -42.04
C ASP A 1052 -23.87 6.35 -42.27
N ASP A 1053 -23.76 5.84 -43.50
CA ASP A 1053 -24.14 4.47 -43.89
C ASP A 1053 -22.91 3.63 -44.24
N LEU A 1054 -22.65 2.61 -43.42
CA LEU A 1054 -21.52 1.69 -43.54
C LEU A 1054 -21.60 0.79 -44.78
N ASN A 1055 -22.75 0.71 -45.48
CA ASN A 1055 -22.86 0.02 -46.78
C ASN A 1055 -21.89 0.59 -47.83
N ASN A 1056 -21.54 1.87 -47.68
CA ASN A 1056 -20.64 2.57 -48.59
C ASN A 1056 -19.15 2.33 -48.26
N LEU A 1057 -18.86 1.73 -47.10
CA LEU A 1057 -17.51 1.42 -46.66
C LEU A 1057 -17.02 0.11 -47.30
N LYS A 1058 -15.92 0.21 -48.03
CA LYS A 1058 -15.19 -0.90 -48.64
C LYS A 1058 -13.88 -1.06 -47.92
N ILE A 1059 -13.60 -2.27 -47.46
CA ILE A 1059 -12.34 -2.64 -46.80
C ILE A 1059 -11.73 -3.81 -47.56
N GLU A 1060 -10.52 -3.61 -48.09
CA GLU A 1060 -9.73 -4.63 -48.74
C GLU A 1060 -8.52 -4.98 -47.85
N VAL A 1061 -8.37 -6.26 -47.52
CA VAL A 1061 -7.24 -6.77 -46.72
C VAL A 1061 -6.51 -7.82 -47.52
N SER A 1062 -5.21 -7.63 -47.72
CA SER A 1062 -4.34 -8.62 -48.36
C SER A 1062 -3.14 -8.99 -47.48
N MET A 1063 -2.83 -10.28 -47.42
CA MET A 1063 -1.70 -10.81 -46.64
C MET A 1063 -0.91 -11.83 -47.47
N SER A 1064 0.35 -11.53 -47.78
CA SER A 1064 1.23 -12.38 -48.61
C SER A 1064 2.60 -12.58 -47.97
N ASP A 1065 3.19 -13.75 -48.21
CA ASP A 1065 4.57 -14.11 -47.87
C ASP A 1065 5.56 -13.97 -49.04
N GLU A 1066 5.05 -13.67 -50.24
CA GLU A 1066 5.85 -13.31 -51.42
C GLU A 1066 5.95 -11.78 -51.55
N ILE A 1067 7.18 -11.29 -51.76
CA ILE A 1067 7.46 -9.87 -52.00
C ILE A 1067 7.59 -9.62 -53.51
N THR A 1068 6.85 -8.65 -54.03
CA THR A 1068 6.96 -8.23 -55.43
C THR A 1068 8.17 -7.33 -55.68
N GLU A 1069 8.61 -7.17 -56.94
CA GLU A 1069 9.72 -6.27 -57.28
C GLU A 1069 9.44 -4.80 -56.90
N ASP A 1070 8.17 -4.40 -56.87
CA ASP A 1070 7.76 -3.07 -56.42
C ASP A 1070 7.83 -2.93 -54.89
N ASP A 1071 7.43 -3.97 -54.14
CA ASP A 1071 7.59 -3.98 -52.69
C ASP A 1071 9.07 -3.94 -52.25
N LYS A 1072 9.98 -4.59 -53.01
CA LYS A 1072 11.44 -4.49 -52.78
C LYS A 1072 11.95 -3.07 -52.96
N LYS A 1073 11.50 -2.36 -54.01
CA LYS A 1073 11.86 -0.94 -54.23
C LYS A 1073 11.34 -0.06 -53.11
N GLU A 1074 10.07 -0.26 -52.70
CA GLU A 1074 9.46 0.49 -51.61
C GLU A 1074 10.18 0.26 -50.26
N LEU A 1075 10.61 -0.98 -49.97
CA LEU A 1075 11.40 -1.32 -48.79
C LEU A 1075 12.78 -0.63 -48.81
N HIS A 1076 13.45 -0.63 -49.96
CA HIS A 1076 14.77 0.01 -50.13
C HIS A 1076 14.74 1.52 -49.89
N GLU A 1077 13.64 2.18 -50.22
CA GLU A 1077 13.45 3.62 -49.98
C GLU A 1077 13.20 3.96 -48.51
N VAL A 1078 12.61 3.06 -47.72
CA VAL A 1078 12.22 3.31 -46.32
C VAL A 1078 13.31 2.89 -45.33
N ALA A 1079 14.13 1.90 -45.67
CA ALA A 1079 15.23 1.41 -44.82
C ALA A 1079 16.53 1.20 -45.62
N PRO A 1080 17.15 2.25 -46.18
CA PRO A 1080 18.27 2.15 -47.12
C PRO A 1080 19.56 1.54 -46.53
N ASN A 1081 19.69 1.48 -45.20
CA ASN A 1081 20.90 1.02 -44.50
C ASN A 1081 20.76 -0.34 -43.79
N ASN A 1082 19.59 -1.01 -43.84
CA ASN A 1082 19.42 -2.32 -43.19
C ASN A 1082 19.86 -3.46 -44.13
N THR A 1083 21.09 -3.93 -43.97
CA THR A 1083 21.70 -5.04 -44.74
C THR A 1083 21.10 -6.43 -44.45
N GLU A 1084 20.15 -6.55 -43.51
CA GLU A 1084 19.54 -7.81 -43.08
C GLU A 1084 18.16 -8.09 -43.68
N PHE A 1085 17.64 -7.22 -44.56
CA PHE A 1085 16.40 -7.51 -45.31
C PHE A 1085 16.59 -8.58 -46.43
N ASN A 1086 17.22 -9.73 -46.12
CA ASN A 1086 17.32 -10.91 -47.00
C ASN A 1086 16.56 -12.16 -46.48
N GLU A 1087 15.71 -12.02 -45.46
CA GLU A 1087 15.01 -13.13 -44.76
C GLU A 1087 13.56 -13.36 -45.26
N LYS A 1088 12.78 -14.26 -44.64
CA LYS A 1088 11.35 -14.47 -45.00
C LYS A 1088 10.45 -13.35 -44.49
N TYR A 1089 9.44 -12.96 -45.28
CA TYR A 1089 8.57 -11.81 -44.98
C TYR A 1089 7.08 -12.13 -44.90
N LEU A 1090 6.35 -11.26 -44.20
CA LEU A 1090 4.91 -11.12 -44.31
C LEU A 1090 4.57 -9.66 -44.64
N VAL A 1091 3.78 -9.45 -45.68
CA VAL A 1091 3.22 -8.15 -46.04
C VAL A 1091 1.75 -8.13 -45.65
N ILE A 1092 1.37 -7.24 -44.73
CA ILE A 1092 -0.02 -6.96 -44.39
C ILE A 1092 -0.41 -5.64 -45.03
N LYS A 1093 -1.39 -5.68 -45.94
CA LYS A 1093 -1.94 -4.50 -46.61
C LYS A 1093 -3.42 -4.37 -46.28
N MET A 1094 -3.82 -3.19 -45.80
CA MET A 1094 -5.21 -2.83 -45.58
C MET A 1094 -5.53 -1.53 -46.32
N LYS A 1095 -6.61 -1.55 -47.09
CA LYS A 1095 -7.09 -0.44 -47.89
C LYS A 1095 -8.56 -0.17 -47.61
N ASN A 1096 -8.94 1.09 -47.41
CA ASN A 1096 -10.32 1.49 -47.23
C ASN A 1096 -10.64 2.82 -47.93
N ASN A 1097 -11.89 2.98 -48.37
CA ASN A 1097 -12.39 4.27 -48.82
C ASN A 1097 -12.85 5.13 -47.63
N PHE A 1098 -12.93 6.45 -47.86
CA PHE A 1098 -13.46 7.41 -46.89
C PHE A 1098 -14.39 8.42 -47.57
N SER A 1099 -15.27 9.06 -46.80
CA SER A 1099 -16.34 9.91 -47.32
C SER A 1099 -15.83 11.19 -47.97
N LYS A 1100 -16.70 11.83 -48.77
CA LYS A 1100 -16.36 13.10 -49.45
C LYS A 1100 -16.13 14.28 -48.50
N GLU A 1101 -16.52 14.13 -47.23
CA GLU A 1101 -16.40 15.16 -46.19
C GLU A 1101 -15.00 15.22 -45.57
N ILE A 1102 -14.19 14.18 -45.77
CA ILE A 1102 -12.81 14.12 -45.28
C ILE A 1102 -11.87 14.73 -46.32
N ASP A 1103 -11.13 15.76 -45.90
CA ASP A 1103 -10.13 16.43 -46.73
C ASP A 1103 -8.85 15.57 -46.86
N SER A 1104 -8.60 15.10 -48.08
CA SER A 1104 -7.43 14.28 -48.45
C SER A 1104 -6.10 14.95 -48.13
N ASN A 1105 -5.97 16.26 -48.34
CA ASN A 1105 -4.71 16.99 -48.14
C ASN A 1105 -4.40 17.13 -46.64
N ASN A 1106 -5.43 17.35 -45.82
CA ASN A 1106 -5.28 17.43 -44.37
C ASN A 1106 -4.97 16.06 -43.75
N LEU A 1107 -5.59 15.00 -44.28
CA LEU A 1107 -5.28 13.62 -43.88
C LEU A 1107 -3.84 13.26 -44.24
N GLU A 1108 -3.37 13.60 -45.44
CA GLU A 1108 -2.00 13.34 -45.87
C GLU A 1108 -0.98 14.09 -45.00
N LYS A 1109 -1.25 15.35 -44.66
CA LYS A 1109 -0.41 16.13 -43.75
C LYS A 1109 -0.32 15.48 -42.36
N LYS A 1110 -1.46 15.07 -41.77
CA LYS A 1110 -1.49 14.38 -40.47
C LYS A 1110 -0.75 13.04 -40.49
N VAL A 1111 -0.90 12.27 -41.56
CA VAL A 1111 -0.20 10.97 -41.71
C VAL A 1111 1.30 11.18 -41.84
N ARG A 1112 1.75 12.18 -42.61
CA ARG A 1112 3.17 12.56 -42.69
C ARG A 1112 3.72 13.03 -41.36
N GLU A 1113 3.02 13.90 -40.64
CA GLU A 1113 3.42 14.37 -39.30
C GLU A 1113 3.61 13.18 -38.32
N VAL A 1114 2.69 12.21 -38.32
CA VAL A 1114 2.77 11.00 -37.47
C VAL A 1114 3.92 10.07 -37.87
N LEU A 1115 4.30 10.03 -39.14
CA LEU A 1115 5.42 9.24 -39.65
C LEU A 1115 6.79 9.94 -39.45
N GLU A 1116 6.85 11.27 -39.59
CA GLU A 1116 8.07 12.10 -39.53
C GLU A 1116 8.48 12.54 -38.11
N GLU A 1117 7.56 12.66 -37.14
CA GLU A 1117 7.83 13.16 -35.77
C GLU A 1117 8.91 12.37 -34.96
N LYS A 1118 9.49 11.27 -35.45
CA LYS A 1118 10.50 10.46 -34.72
C LYS A 1118 11.55 9.78 -35.61
N ALA A 1119 12.46 10.56 -36.21
CA ALA A 1119 13.83 10.11 -36.49
C ALA A 1119 14.79 10.36 -35.29
N GLY A 1120 14.32 10.99 -34.21
CA GLY A 1120 15.10 11.29 -33.00
C GLY A 1120 14.62 10.53 -31.77
N SER A 1121 15.45 9.60 -31.28
CA SER A 1121 15.38 8.89 -29.99
C SER A 1121 14.31 7.79 -29.80
N GLU A 1122 14.76 6.54 -29.87
CA GLU A 1122 14.02 5.32 -29.48
C GLU A 1122 13.68 5.26 -27.98
N ASN A 1123 14.26 6.14 -27.15
CA ASN A 1123 14.11 6.13 -25.68
C ASN A 1123 12.78 6.72 -25.14
N ASN A 1124 11.87 7.18 -25.99
CA ASN A 1124 10.67 7.92 -25.57
C ASN A 1124 9.36 7.35 -26.14
N ILE A 1125 9.18 6.02 -26.16
CA ILE A 1125 7.91 5.40 -26.60
C ILE A 1125 6.93 5.21 -25.43
N SER A 1126 7.41 5.00 -24.20
CA SER A 1126 6.58 4.74 -23.01
C SER A 1126 5.81 5.96 -22.47
N GLN A 1127 6.35 7.17 -22.63
CA GLN A 1127 5.73 8.41 -22.13
C GLN A 1127 4.53 8.90 -22.96
N TYR A 1128 4.39 8.44 -24.21
CA TYR A 1128 3.45 9.04 -25.17
C TYR A 1128 2.23 8.16 -25.52
N THR A 1129 2.15 6.94 -24.96
CA THR A 1129 0.95 6.09 -25.06
C THR A 1129 -0.20 6.52 -24.13
N GLN A 1130 0.02 7.54 -23.29
CA GLN A 1130 -0.97 8.07 -22.34
C GLN A 1130 -1.72 9.32 -22.84
N ILE A 1131 -1.42 9.83 -24.03
CA ILE A 1131 -2.09 11.00 -24.62
C ILE A 1131 -3.22 10.53 -25.55
N GLU A 1132 -4.42 11.10 -25.45
CA GLU A 1132 -5.59 10.70 -26.24
C GLU A 1132 -5.60 11.31 -27.65
N GLY A 1133 -5.81 10.45 -28.67
CA GLY A 1133 -5.89 10.82 -30.10
C GLY A 1133 -4.60 10.52 -30.88
N GLY A 1134 -4.70 9.92 -32.08
CA GLY A 1134 -3.56 9.72 -33.00
C GLY A 1134 -2.53 8.63 -32.64
N THR A 1135 -2.85 7.71 -31.71
CA THR A 1135 -1.88 6.74 -31.16
C THR A 1135 -1.86 5.37 -31.84
N GLY A 1136 -2.73 5.09 -32.81
CA GLY A 1136 -2.88 3.77 -33.44
C GLY A 1136 -1.57 3.23 -34.05
N LEU A 1137 -0.93 3.99 -34.94
CA LEU A 1137 0.36 3.64 -35.53
C LEU A 1137 1.47 3.46 -34.48
N ARG A 1138 1.44 4.26 -33.40
CA ARG A 1138 2.44 4.19 -32.30
C ARG A 1138 2.29 2.90 -31.50
N LYS A 1139 1.05 2.44 -31.28
CA LYS A 1139 0.76 1.14 -30.62
C LYS A 1139 1.20 -0.03 -31.49
N ILE A 1140 0.92 0.03 -32.80
CA ILE A 1140 1.40 -0.98 -33.76
C ILE A 1140 2.94 -1.05 -33.70
N LYS A 1141 3.64 0.09 -33.80
CA LYS A 1141 5.11 0.16 -33.69
C LYS A 1141 5.63 -0.47 -32.39
N LYS A 1142 5.01 -0.15 -31.24
CA LYS A 1142 5.37 -0.75 -29.93
C LYS A 1142 5.19 -2.26 -29.93
N THR A 1143 4.07 -2.76 -30.45
CA THR A 1143 3.80 -4.20 -30.51
C THR A 1143 4.77 -4.91 -31.44
N LEU A 1144 5.11 -4.32 -32.59
CA LEU A 1144 6.10 -4.89 -33.50
C LEU A 1144 7.53 -4.89 -32.90
N SER A 1145 7.94 -3.81 -32.22
CA SER A 1145 9.30 -3.68 -31.68
C SER A 1145 9.55 -4.38 -30.34
N TYR A 1146 8.57 -4.35 -29.42
CA TYR A 1146 8.75 -4.85 -28.05
C TYR A 1146 8.00 -6.15 -27.78
N ASP A 1147 6.78 -6.31 -28.30
CA ASP A 1147 5.97 -7.50 -28.01
C ASP A 1147 6.34 -8.66 -28.97
N LEU A 1148 6.60 -8.37 -30.25
CA LEU A 1148 7.04 -9.35 -31.26
C LEU A 1148 8.55 -9.36 -31.50
N GLY A 1149 9.26 -8.26 -31.21
CA GLY A 1149 10.72 -8.17 -31.32
C GLY A 1149 11.26 -8.35 -32.75
N ILE A 1150 10.52 -7.89 -33.76
CA ILE A 1150 10.85 -8.13 -35.18
C ILE A 1150 11.23 -6.85 -35.92
N GLN A 1151 12.05 -6.97 -36.96
CA GLN A 1151 12.29 -5.87 -37.90
C GLN A 1151 11.02 -5.64 -38.74
N TYR A 1152 10.64 -4.36 -38.89
CA TYR A 1152 9.43 -3.98 -39.62
C TYR A 1152 9.59 -2.65 -40.35
N ALA A 1153 8.76 -2.44 -41.38
CA ALA A 1153 8.58 -1.15 -42.04
C ALA A 1153 7.07 -0.87 -42.24
N ILE A 1154 6.65 0.39 -42.13
CA ILE A 1154 5.25 0.79 -42.33
C ILE A 1154 5.22 1.93 -43.35
N ARG A 1155 4.38 1.78 -44.38
CA ARG A 1155 4.03 2.85 -45.33
C ARG A 1155 2.53 3.09 -45.34
N CYS A 1156 2.17 4.35 -45.54
CA CYS A 1156 0.79 4.75 -45.77
C CYS A 1156 0.71 5.49 -47.10
N PHE A 1157 -0.34 5.25 -47.87
CA PHE A 1157 -0.64 5.90 -49.13
C PHE A 1157 -2.05 6.46 -49.09
N ILE A 1158 -2.24 7.63 -49.69
CA ILE A 1158 -3.55 8.23 -49.89
C ILE A 1158 -3.64 8.57 -51.37
N ASP A 1159 -4.55 7.91 -52.07
CA ASP A 1159 -4.83 8.19 -53.48
C ASP A 1159 -6.34 8.07 -53.73
N ASN A 1160 -6.90 8.96 -54.56
CA ASN A 1160 -8.28 8.88 -55.04
C ASN A 1160 -9.36 8.61 -53.96
N ARG A 1161 -9.23 9.20 -52.76
CA ARG A 1161 -10.11 8.98 -51.58
C ARG A 1161 -10.09 7.57 -51.00
N GLU A 1162 -8.97 6.89 -51.19
CA GLU A 1162 -8.66 5.62 -50.56
C GLU A 1162 -7.42 5.81 -49.70
N PHE A 1163 -7.46 5.26 -48.49
CA PHE A 1163 -6.34 5.17 -47.59
C PHE A 1163 -5.83 3.73 -47.63
N GLU A 1164 -4.53 3.57 -47.83
CA GLU A 1164 -3.85 2.28 -47.82
C GLU A 1164 -2.71 2.30 -46.81
N ILE A 1165 -2.61 1.26 -45.99
CA ILE A 1165 -1.48 1.02 -45.10
C ILE A 1165 -0.85 -0.33 -45.45
N LYS A 1166 0.47 -0.34 -45.64
CA LYS A 1166 1.30 -1.52 -45.84
C LYS A 1166 2.25 -1.68 -44.66
N ILE A 1167 2.28 -2.88 -44.08
CA ILE A 1167 3.17 -3.26 -42.99
C ILE A 1167 4.01 -4.44 -43.46
N TYR A 1168 5.32 -4.24 -43.51
CA TYR A 1168 6.31 -5.25 -43.87
C TYR A 1168 6.93 -5.81 -42.59
N LEU A 1169 6.90 -7.13 -42.43
CA LEU A 1169 7.37 -7.83 -41.23
C LEU A 1169 8.42 -8.87 -41.60
N CYS A 1170 9.59 -8.85 -40.95
CA CYS A 1170 10.51 -9.99 -40.98
C CYS A 1170 9.99 -11.07 -40.02
N ILE A 1171 9.72 -12.27 -40.53
CA ILE A 1171 8.96 -13.30 -39.80
C ILE A 1171 9.77 -14.55 -39.46
N GLU A 1172 11.07 -14.58 -39.71
CA GLU A 1172 11.92 -15.77 -39.54
C GLU A 1172 11.86 -16.38 -38.12
N ASN A 1173 11.70 -15.54 -37.10
CA ASN A 1173 11.58 -15.95 -35.69
C ASN A 1173 10.13 -16.20 -35.22
N LEU A 1174 9.12 -15.95 -36.07
CA LEU A 1174 7.70 -16.07 -35.74
C LEU A 1174 7.04 -17.33 -36.33
N ILE A 1175 7.67 -17.89 -37.36
CA ILE A 1175 7.24 -19.11 -38.05
C ILE A 1175 7.67 -20.33 -37.23
N HIS A 1176 6.82 -21.35 -37.16
CA HIS A 1176 7.22 -22.64 -36.61
C HIS A 1176 8.31 -23.28 -37.48
N LYS A 1177 9.52 -23.50 -36.94
CA LYS A 1177 10.56 -24.30 -37.61
C LYS A 1177 10.09 -25.75 -37.66
N ILE A 1178 9.98 -26.30 -38.87
CA ILE A 1178 9.61 -27.72 -39.09
C ILE A 1178 10.68 -28.63 -38.51
#